data_AF-A0AAP2F0I0-F1
#
_entry.id   AF-A0AAP2F0I0-F1
#
_cell.length_a   1.000
_cell.length_b   1.000
_cell.length_c   1.000
_cell.angle_alpha   90.00
_cell.angle_beta   90.00
_cell.angle_gamma   90.00
#
_symmetry.space_group_name_H-M   'P 1'
#
loop_
_entity.id
_entity.type
_entity.pdbx_description
1 polymer ?
#
loop_
_entity_poly.entity_id
_entity_poly.type
_entity_poly.pdbx_seq_one_letter_code
_entity_poly.pdbx_strand_id
1 'polypeptide(L)'
;MKMVLPIDGYRSASEFMAAMQGSKGDSYWLMKPAEHWHGGIHFYENFAGNAIFKPGNHGLKCMTDGHVVAWRLNDHYQTAPFGKKAPKFSSTFVLIKSTCTPDKDKPDNALDFYTLWMQIAPLSEYGITDTPTATVSASALKIRQDNTFSGWMRNGITEGINIPQNSQRYYEAPQDSRTTLPRGSVVEIKQEATFLLNGKAAPFIFIKVMSVPEGAKTGLSVGEAGWISGLDKFVKRQENILPAWMQKAREYGVFNQVVTTSGNEIAVQAGETIGHLSLDESPYGGPQYFCHLEVFSQDPRMKDFLANKAGVTVGAAELHTLADKPRWQHRERDNSFVVAGVGGDPSPSTAERYTQESECQKLEVDGKTWYYIPGEHAWMSATDVERANQFDLEKRGFIPLEQEDAPQSIFQTPKEGWLRNVFGRLEELARAETRDMYSLSYTEKYQRLLKQIDSNQDGVIDAGELWRFLHNSQPHIQYQVQRLVVKHHSEWLKDGMSALWQAALDEQAKKYPSMALFNRVFINKLVWMKDVPEIRSDEALWHMHPLMFLDAIKTQSRKSVTRPQNVQDFLDMASDSAELVSAKWGVPTSVLLAQSALESGWGKHVKNNAYFGIKGKSPTGNSTSFGTTEVINGKVIHIKDTFRAYADYAESADDYGRFLNENKRYKPAFNYTNEPNQFITEIAKAGYATDPDYAPKLIHLMERYDLYEFDK
;
A
#
# COMPACT_ATOMS: atom_id res chain seq x y z
N MET A 1 7.55 0.79 -12.96
CA MET A 1 7.83 1.34 -11.62
C MET A 1 7.03 0.59 -10.56
N LYS A 2 7.68 0.08 -9.50
CA LYS A 2 6.99 -0.49 -8.34
C LYS A 2 6.35 0.63 -7.52
N MET A 3 5.16 0.39 -6.98
CA MET A 3 4.50 1.30 -6.06
C MET A 3 4.04 0.54 -4.81
N VAL A 4 4.32 1.08 -3.63
CA VAL A 4 3.89 0.56 -2.32
C VAL A 4 3.11 1.65 -1.60
N LEU A 5 2.07 1.27 -0.84
CA LEU A 5 1.31 2.21 -0.04
C LEU A 5 2.20 2.82 1.07
N PRO A 6 2.01 4.10 1.43
CA PRO A 6 2.91 4.79 2.35
C PRO A 6 2.79 4.32 3.80
N ILE A 7 1.75 3.55 4.12
CA ILE A 7 1.47 3.00 5.46
C ILE A 7 0.95 1.56 5.30
N ASP A 8 1.41 0.67 6.16
CA ASP A 8 0.96 -0.73 6.20
C ASP A 8 -0.49 -0.84 6.73
N GLY A 9 -1.19 -1.92 6.39
CA GLY A 9 -2.55 -2.19 6.88
C GLY A 9 -3.66 -1.87 5.87
N TYR A 10 -3.30 -1.39 4.69
CA TYR A 10 -4.21 -1.13 3.57
C TYR A 10 -3.87 -2.03 2.39
N ARG A 11 -4.89 -2.47 1.64
CA ARG A 11 -4.76 -3.42 0.51
C ARG A 11 -4.74 -2.73 -0.84
N SER A 12 -5.27 -1.52 -0.94
CA SER A 12 -5.34 -0.75 -2.19
C SER A 12 -5.30 0.75 -1.96
N ALA A 13 -5.00 1.50 -3.01
CA ALA A 13 -5.11 2.95 -3.01
C ALA A 13 -6.53 3.41 -2.65
N SER A 14 -7.57 2.72 -3.15
CA SER A 14 -8.97 3.05 -2.83
C SER A 14 -9.31 2.83 -1.35
N GLU A 15 -8.84 1.73 -0.74
CA GLU A 15 -9.05 1.48 0.70
C GLU A 15 -8.30 2.51 1.55
N PHE A 16 -7.08 2.84 1.16
CA PHE A 16 -6.30 3.88 1.83
C PHE A 16 -6.99 5.25 1.73
N MET A 17 -7.48 5.62 0.54
CA MET A 17 -8.20 6.88 0.33
C MET A 17 -9.46 6.93 1.18
N ALA A 18 -10.25 5.85 1.22
CA ALA A 18 -11.44 5.77 2.07
C ALA A 18 -11.12 5.94 3.56
N ALA A 19 -9.97 5.44 4.03
CA ALA A 19 -9.53 5.63 5.42
C ALA A 19 -9.01 7.05 5.70
N MET A 20 -8.41 7.69 4.70
CA MET A 20 -7.96 9.09 4.79
C MET A 20 -9.16 10.05 4.75
N GLN A 21 -10.23 9.69 4.06
CA GLN A 21 -11.46 10.49 3.95
C GLN A 21 -12.13 10.68 5.31
N GLY A 22 -12.38 11.94 5.67
CA GLY A 22 -12.95 12.31 6.98
C GLY A 22 -11.90 12.45 8.10
N SER A 23 -10.62 12.39 7.75
CA SER A 23 -9.55 12.81 8.66
C SER A 23 -9.29 14.31 8.50
N LYS A 24 -8.23 14.84 9.13
CA LYS A 24 -7.71 16.16 8.74
C LYS A 24 -6.85 16.06 7.48
N GLY A 25 -6.42 14.86 7.08
CA GLY A 25 -5.36 14.65 6.07
C GLY A 25 -5.78 14.84 4.62
N ASP A 26 -7.00 14.42 4.31
CA ASP A 26 -7.67 14.64 3.02
C ASP A 26 -8.06 16.11 2.80
N SER A 27 -8.28 16.86 3.88
CA SER A 27 -8.76 18.26 3.86
C SER A 27 -7.75 19.31 3.38
N TYR A 28 -6.59 18.90 2.88
CA TYR A 28 -5.53 19.83 2.48
C TYR A 28 -5.04 19.68 1.04
N TRP A 29 -5.41 18.63 0.28
CA TRP A 29 -4.96 18.51 -1.12
C TRP A 29 -5.48 19.68 -1.97
N LEU A 30 -4.54 20.40 -2.63
CA LEU A 30 -4.69 21.61 -3.45
C LEU A 30 -5.00 22.92 -2.70
N MET A 31 -5.61 22.89 -1.51
CA MET A 31 -5.82 24.13 -0.75
C MET A 31 -6.08 23.93 0.74
N LYS A 32 -5.49 24.77 1.59
CA LYS A 32 -5.80 24.75 3.04
C LYS A 32 -7.04 25.59 3.37
N PRO A 33 -7.70 25.35 4.54
CA PRO A 33 -8.76 26.23 5.07
C PRO A 33 -8.32 27.68 5.28
N ALA A 34 -7.01 27.93 5.32
CA ALA A 34 -6.41 29.26 5.36
C ALA A 34 -6.14 29.83 3.94
N GLU A 35 -6.87 29.37 2.92
CA GLU A 35 -6.95 29.95 1.57
C GLU A 35 -5.62 30.07 0.83
N HIS A 36 -4.66 29.17 1.10
CA HIS A 36 -3.43 29.08 0.32
C HIS A 36 -3.25 27.69 -0.31
N TRP A 37 -2.52 27.71 -1.43
CA TRP A 37 -2.04 26.53 -2.13
C TRP A 37 -1.42 25.48 -1.20
N HIS A 38 -1.67 24.21 -1.50
CA HIS A 38 -1.00 23.10 -0.84
C HIS A 38 -0.81 21.93 -1.81
N GLY A 39 0.44 21.62 -2.12
CA GLY A 39 0.78 20.62 -3.13
C GLY A 39 0.76 19.16 -2.66
N GLY A 40 0.37 18.87 -1.41
CA GLY A 40 0.51 17.52 -0.83
C GLY A 40 -0.65 17.07 0.05
N ILE A 41 -0.45 15.93 0.72
CA ILE A 41 -1.39 15.30 1.65
C ILE A 41 -0.75 15.11 3.02
N HIS A 42 -1.57 14.96 4.07
CA HIS A 42 -1.08 14.70 5.42
C HIS A 42 -1.52 13.33 5.94
N PHE A 43 -0.62 12.64 6.63
CA PHE A 43 -0.90 11.41 7.35
C PHE A 43 -0.97 11.71 8.83
N TYR A 44 -2.09 11.36 9.48
CA TYR A 44 -2.32 11.61 10.90
C TYR A 44 -2.49 10.31 11.68
N GLU A 45 -2.13 10.32 12.96
CA GLU A 45 -2.15 9.13 13.83
C GLU A 45 -3.47 8.37 13.92
N ASN A 46 -4.60 9.03 13.65
CA ASN A 46 -5.93 8.42 13.76
C ASN A 46 -6.13 7.27 12.77
N PHE A 47 -5.44 7.29 11.62
CA PHE A 47 -5.42 6.17 10.67
C PHE A 47 -4.00 5.62 10.45
N ALA A 48 -2.98 6.45 10.63
CA ALA A 48 -1.58 6.11 10.41
C ALA A 48 -0.82 5.75 11.71
N GLY A 49 -1.51 5.37 12.79
CA GLY A 49 -0.91 5.19 14.11
C GLY A 49 0.20 4.12 14.20
N ASN A 50 0.19 3.14 13.29
CA ASN A 50 1.24 2.13 13.13
C ASN A 50 2.53 2.68 12.49
N ALA A 51 2.54 3.92 12.03
CA ALA A 51 3.72 4.62 11.51
C ALA A 51 4.40 5.52 12.57
N ILE A 52 3.89 5.58 13.81
CA ILE A 52 4.56 6.25 14.94
C ILE A 52 5.74 5.40 15.41
N PHE A 53 6.85 6.02 15.81
CA PHE A 53 8.02 5.30 16.31
C PHE A 53 7.74 4.64 17.69
N LYS A 54 7.40 3.35 17.68
CA LYS A 54 7.13 2.52 18.88
C LYS A 54 7.51 1.06 18.59
N PRO A 55 7.78 0.22 19.60
CA PRO A 55 7.99 -1.22 19.38
C PRO A 55 6.79 -1.87 18.68
N GLY A 56 7.03 -2.69 17.64
CA GLY A 56 5.99 -3.38 16.88
C GLY A 56 5.28 -2.54 15.81
N ASN A 57 5.65 -1.26 15.66
CA ASN A 57 5.18 -0.40 14.58
C ASN A 57 6.13 -0.47 13.37
N HIS A 58 5.61 -0.17 12.17
CA HIS A 58 6.31 -0.45 10.91
C HIS A 58 6.89 0.80 10.21
N GLY A 59 6.49 1.99 10.66
CA GLY A 59 6.94 3.28 10.11
C GLY A 59 6.29 3.63 8.76
N LEU A 60 6.68 4.79 8.22
CA LEU A 60 6.30 5.29 6.90
C LEU A 60 7.09 4.53 5.83
N LYS A 61 6.44 4.14 4.74
CA LYS A 61 7.05 3.37 3.65
C LYS A 61 7.34 4.24 2.45
N CYS A 62 8.55 4.13 1.89
CA CYS A 62 8.87 4.73 0.60
C CYS A 62 7.92 4.18 -0.46
N MET A 63 7.26 5.05 -1.23
CA MET A 63 6.26 4.63 -2.19
C MET A 63 6.84 4.08 -3.48
N THR A 64 8.04 4.52 -3.88
CA THR A 64 8.66 4.20 -5.17
C THR A 64 10.14 3.89 -5.00
N ASP A 65 10.71 3.18 -5.97
CA ASP A 65 12.16 3.04 -6.09
C ASP A 65 12.75 4.38 -6.56
N GLY A 66 13.92 4.75 -6.05
CA GLY A 66 14.56 6.02 -6.40
C GLY A 66 15.85 6.27 -5.65
N HIS A 67 16.30 7.52 -5.69
CA HIS A 67 17.50 7.97 -4.99
C HIS A 67 17.21 9.22 -4.17
N VAL A 68 17.75 9.29 -2.96
CA VAL A 68 17.72 10.51 -2.17
C VAL A 68 18.57 11.57 -2.86
N VAL A 69 17.97 12.73 -3.14
CA VAL A 69 18.64 13.88 -3.77
C VAL A 69 18.90 15.01 -2.79
N ALA A 70 18.08 15.12 -1.74
CA ALA A 70 18.27 16.06 -0.65
C ALA A 70 17.61 15.57 0.63
N TRP A 71 18.10 16.05 1.77
CA TRP A 71 17.45 15.85 3.06
C TRP A 71 17.70 17.02 4.01
N ARG A 72 16.92 17.04 5.08
CA ARG A 72 17.25 17.72 6.34
C ARG A 72 16.95 16.74 7.44
N LEU A 73 17.92 16.50 8.33
CA LEU A 73 17.71 15.68 9.51
C LEU A 73 17.81 16.57 10.75
N ASN A 74 16.72 16.68 11.51
CA ASN A 74 16.79 17.35 12.79
C ASN A 74 17.40 16.43 13.85
N ASP A 75 18.33 16.99 14.64
CA ASP A 75 18.86 16.31 15.82
C ASP A 75 17.80 16.24 16.94
N HIS A 76 17.07 17.33 17.12
CA HIS A 76 15.97 17.49 18.08
C HIS A 76 14.76 18.18 17.44
N TYR A 77 13.60 18.05 18.10
CA TYR A 77 12.43 18.87 17.75
C TYR A 77 12.78 20.35 17.67
N GLN A 78 12.30 20.99 16.61
CA GLN A 78 12.34 22.43 16.47
C GLN A 78 11.23 23.06 17.30
N THR A 79 11.38 24.35 17.61
CA THR A 79 10.33 25.13 18.28
C THR A 79 10.16 26.48 17.60
N ALA A 80 8.96 27.04 17.76
CA ALA A 80 8.64 28.41 17.37
C ALA A 80 7.95 29.14 18.54
N PRO A 81 8.27 30.41 18.79
CA PRO A 81 7.70 31.14 19.92
C PRO A 81 6.21 31.45 19.69
N PHE A 82 5.39 31.19 20.71
CA PHE A 82 3.97 31.52 20.72
C PHE A 82 3.51 32.00 22.11
N GLY A 83 3.55 33.31 22.33
CA GLY A 83 3.30 33.89 23.66
C GLY A 83 4.32 33.37 24.68
N LYS A 84 3.85 32.65 25.71
CA LYS A 84 4.72 31.98 26.71
C LYS A 84 5.05 30.51 26.37
N LYS A 85 4.50 29.99 25.27
CA LYS A 85 4.73 28.61 24.81
C LYS A 85 5.79 28.59 23.72
N ALA A 86 6.38 27.42 23.50
CA ALA A 86 7.26 27.14 22.38
C ALA A 86 6.88 25.78 21.77
N PRO A 87 5.79 25.72 20.98
CA PRO A 87 5.31 24.45 20.44
C PRO A 87 6.38 23.75 19.60
N LYS A 88 6.45 22.43 19.74
CA LYS A 88 7.40 21.55 19.07
C LYS A 88 6.89 21.08 17.72
N PHE A 89 7.79 20.96 16.76
CA PHE A 89 7.54 20.37 15.45
C PHE A 89 8.85 19.85 14.85
N SER A 90 8.75 19.06 13.79
CA SER A 90 9.91 18.63 13.00
C SER A 90 9.93 19.31 11.64
N SER A 91 11.13 19.65 11.20
CA SER A 91 11.45 20.06 9.82
C SER A 91 12.28 19.01 9.08
N THR A 92 12.45 17.83 9.67
CA THR A 92 13.11 16.71 9.01
C THR A 92 12.35 16.38 7.74
N PHE A 93 13.08 16.31 6.62
CA PHE A 93 12.53 15.88 5.35
C PHE A 93 13.55 15.03 4.59
N VAL A 94 13.06 14.22 3.66
CA VAL A 94 13.86 13.55 2.65
C VAL A 94 13.16 13.69 1.31
N LEU A 95 13.96 14.01 0.29
CA LEU A 95 13.51 14.18 -1.09
C LEU A 95 14.09 13.05 -1.93
N ILE A 96 13.20 12.28 -2.57
CA ILE A 96 13.56 11.13 -3.39
C ILE A 96 13.21 11.43 -4.84
N LYS A 97 14.17 11.27 -5.75
CA LYS A 97 13.94 11.32 -7.19
C LYS A 97 13.69 9.92 -7.73
N SER A 98 12.64 9.78 -8.54
CA SER A 98 12.26 8.55 -9.22
C SER A 98 12.03 8.83 -10.70
N THR A 99 12.25 7.80 -11.52
CA THR A 99 11.95 7.85 -12.96
C THR A 99 10.97 6.74 -13.31
N CYS A 100 9.83 7.12 -13.88
CA CYS A 100 8.92 6.17 -14.52
C CYS A 100 9.27 6.07 -16.01
N THR A 101 9.70 4.90 -16.46
CA THR A 101 9.86 4.59 -17.89
C THR A 101 8.84 3.52 -18.26
N PRO A 102 7.64 3.89 -18.75
CA PRO A 102 6.57 2.94 -19.06
C PRO A 102 6.98 1.85 -20.03
N ASP A 103 7.71 2.25 -21.08
CA ASP A 103 8.20 1.38 -22.15
C ASP A 103 9.65 1.77 -22.46
N LYS A 104 10.56 0.79 -22.37
CA LYS A 104 12.00 1.03 -22.58
C LYS A 104 12.33 1.40 -24.02
N ASP A 105 11.48 0.99 -24.96
CA ASP A 105 11.63 1.30 -26.39
C ASP A 105 11.04 2.68 -26.73
N LYS A 106 10.38 3.33 -25.77
CA LYS A 106 9.78 4.68 -25.89
C LYS A 106 10.27 5.62 -24.78
N PRO A 107 11.58 5.92 -24.73
CA PRO A 107 12.18 6.71 -23.65
C PRO A 107 11.64 8.15 -23.57
N ASP A 108 11.07 8.68 -24.66
CA ASP A 108 10.43 9.99 -24.69
C ASP A 108 9.18 10.06 -23.80
N ASN A 109 8.57 8.91 -23.46
CA ASN A 109 7.47 8.79 -22.50
C ASN A 109 7.96 8.55 -21.06
N ALA A 110 9.25 8.70 -20.78
CA ALA A 110 9.72 8.66 -19.40
C ALA A 110 9.32 9.94 -18.66
N LEU A 111 9.11 9.81 -17.35
CA LEU A 111 8.79 10.93 -16.47
C LEU A 111 9.68 10.89 -15.24
N ASP A 112 10.44 11.95 -15.02
CA ASP A 112 11.10 12.20 -13.75
C ASP A 112 10.14 12.89 -12.78
N PHE A 113 10.10 12.43 -11.54
CA PHE A 113 9.32 13.05 -10.48
C PHE A 113 10.03 12.88 -9.13
N TYR A 114 9.55 13.63 -8.15
CA TYR A 114 10.09 13.67 -6.81
C TYR A 114 8.99 13.33 -5.81
N THR A 115 9.36 12.57 -4.79
CA THR A 115 8.53 12.35 -3.59
C THR A 115 9.19 13.08 -2.42
N LEU A 116 8.50 14.07 -1.87
CA LEU A 116 8.91 14.80 -0.67
C LEU A 116 8.18 14.20 0.53
N TRP A 117 8.97 13.70 1.49
CA TRP A 117 8.49 13.34 2.81
C TRP A 117 8.97 14.39 3.79
N MET A 118 8.07 15.09 4.46
CA MET A 118 8.39 16.18 5.38
C MET A 118 7.68 16.00 6.72
N GLN A 119 8.23 16.62 7.77
CA GLN A 119 7.77 16.48 9.15
C GLN A 119 7.87 15.03 9.62
N ILE A 120 8.99 14.40 9.30
CA ILE A 120 9.36 13.07 9.80
C ILE A 120 9.97 13.22 11.20
N ALA A 121 9.84 12.21 12.07
CA ALA A 121 10.42 12.24 13.42
C ALA A 121 11.92 12.65 13.42
N PRO A 122 12.37 13.52 14.34
CA PRO A 122 13.79 13.90 14.49
C PRO A 122 14.59 12.78 15.16
N LEU A 123 15.93 12.83 15.09
CA LEU A 123 16.80 11.82 15.71
C LEU A 123 16.53 11.61 17.21
N SER A 124 16.23 12.68 17.94
CA SER A 124 15.91 12.61 19.37
C SER A 124 14.72 11.69 19.68
N GLU A 125 13.77 11.51 18.75
CA GLU A 125 12.61 10.62 18.93
C GLU A 125 13.03 9.15 18.96
N TYR A 126 14.06 8.81 18.20
CA TYR A 126 14.48 7.43 18.04
C TYR A 126 15.17 6.91 19.31
N GLY A 127 15.90 7.76 20.05
CA GLY A 127 16.65 7.32 21.24
C GLY A 127 17.69 6.22 20.95
N ILE A 128 18.01 5.97 19.68
CA ILE A 128 18.86 4.88 19.19
C ILE A 128 20.33 5.32 19.20
N THR A 129 21.19 4.52 19.84
CA THR A 129 22.63 4.47 19.53
C THR A 129 22.79 3.79 18.16
N ASP A 130 23.66 4.30 17.26
CA ASP A 130 23.83 4.00 15.80
C ASP A 130 23.79 2.55 15.30
N THR A 131 23.59 1.60 16.18
CA THR A 131 24.10 0.27 16.02
C THR A 131 22.96 -0.72 16.21
N PRO A 132 22.69 -1.58 15.22
CA PRO A 132 21.63 -2.57 15.32
C PRO A 132 21.82 -3.36 16.60
N THR A 133 20.81 -3.47 17.45
CA THR A 133 20.93 -4.28 18.67
C THR A 133 20.05 -5.51 18.59
N ALA A 134 20.35 -6.51 19.41
CA ALA A 134 19.50 -7.66 19.63
C ALA A 134 19.40 -7.99 21.11
N THR A 135 18.30 -8.61 21.50
CA THR A 135 18.13 -9.22 22.82
C THR A 135 18.26 -10.74 22.69
N VAL A 136 19.11 -11.36 23.50
CA VAL A 136 19.25 -12.82 23.53
C VAL A 136 17.95 -13.44 24.03
N SER A 137 17.31 -14.28 23.21
CA SER A 137 16.07 -14.98 23.56
C SER A 137 16.32 -16.42 24.04
N ALA A 138 17.45 -17.03 23.64
CA ALA A 138 17.87 -18.34 24.10
C ALA A 138 18.21 -18.35 25.60
N SER A 139 17.88 -19.44 26.30
CA SER A 139 18.18 -19.64 27.73
C SER A 139 19.67 -19.47 28.05
N ALA A 140 20.53 -19.97 27.17
CA ALA A 140 21.97 -19.78 27.19
C ALA A 140 22.52 -19.91 25.76
N LEU A 141 23.06 -18.82 25.21
CA LEU A 141 23.54 -18.77 23.83
C LEU A 141 25.06 -18.92 23.78
N LYS A 142 25.58 -19.89 23.03
CA LYS A 142 27.03 -20.13 22.94
C LYS A 142 27.78 -18.94 22.33
N ILE A 143 28.89 -18.58 22.97
CA ILE A 143 29.83 -17.56 22.48
C ILE A 143 30.96 -18.24 21.70
N ARG A 144 31.36 -17.63 20.59
CA ARG A 144 32.46 -18.07 19.74
C ARG A 144 33.45 -16.93 19.48
N GLN A 145 34.69 -17.26 19.15
CA GLN A 145 35.75 -16.30 18.85
C GLN A 145 36.43 -16.63 17.51
N ASP A 146 37.05 -15.64 16.88
CA ASP A 146 37.70 -15.80 15.58
C ASP A 146 38.69 -16.98 15.59
N ASN A 147 38.70 -17.74 14.49
CA ASN A 147 39.62 -18.88 14.35
C ASN A 147 41.05 -18.38 14.12
N THR A 148 42.03 -19.08 14.70
CA THR A 148 43.45 -18.71 14.61
C THR A 148 44.19 -19.40 13.45
N PHE A 149 43.51 -20.22 12.65
CA PHE A 149 44.13 -20.96 11.55
C PHE A 149 44.43 -20.03 10.36
N SER A 150 45.57 -20.25 9.71
CA SER A 150 45.99 -19.49 8.53
C SER A 150 44.98 -19.62 7.38
N GLY A 151 44.50 -18.49 6.86
CA GLY A 151 43.55 -18.40 5.75
C GLY A 151 42.06 -18.39 6.14
N TRP A 152 41.71 -18.39 7.43
CA TRP A 152 40.33 -18.21 7.87
C TRP A 152 39.77 -16.84 7.48
N MET A 153 38.49 -16.79 7.08
CA MET A 153 37.84 -15.57 6.60
C MET A 153 36.69 -15.14 7.50
N ARG A 154 36.80 -13.93 8.04
CA ARG A 154 35.77 -13.32 8.90
C ARG A 154 34.47 -12.99 8.15
N ASN A 155 34.54 -12.72 6.85
CA ASN A 155 33.39 -12.26 6.06
C ASN A 155 32.37 -13.37 5.77
N GLY A 156 32.67 -14.64 6.08
CA GLY A 156 31.77 -15.76 5.85
C GLY A 156 31.56 -16.10 4.37
N ILE A 157 30.49 -16.82 4.08
CA ILE A 157 30.09 -17.32 2.76
C ILE A 157 29.20 -16.29 2.06
N THR A 158 29.48 -15.98 0.79
CA THR A 158 28.62 -15.13 -0.05
C THR A 158 27.50 -15.94 -0.70
N GLU A 159 26.33 -15.32 -0.86
CA GLU A 159 25.14 -15.95 -1.45
C GLU A 159 25.40 -16.48 -2.88
N GLY A 160 24.82 -17.63 -3.22
CA GLY A 160 24.96 -18.26 -4.54
C GLY A 160 26.30 -18.97 -4.81
N ILE A 161 27.25 -18.93 -3.89
CA ILE A 161 28.56 -19.60 -4.05
C ILE A 161 28.48 -21.04 -3.55
N ASN A 162 28.78 -21.99 -4.44
CA ASN A 162 29.03 -23.38 -4.06
C ASN A 162 30.47 -23.51 -3.53
N ILE A 163 30.66 -24.00 -2.31
CA ILE A 163 31.98 -24.07 -1.66
C ILE A 163 32.65 -25.42 -1.99
N PRO A 164 33.78 -25.44 -2.70
CA PRO A 164 34.54 -26.66 -2.96
C PRO A 164 34.99 -27.34 -1.67
N GLN A 165 35.02 -28.67 -1.63
CA GLN A 165 35.29 -29.45 -0.41
C GLN A 165 36.65 -29.12 0.24
N ASN A 166 37.67 -28.80 -0.56
CA ASN A 166 39.00 -28.40 -0.08
C ASN A 166 39.05 -26.98 0.54
N SER A 167 38.00 -26.18 0.35
CA SER A 167 37.90 -24.78 0.79
C SER A 167 37.00 -24.59 2.00
N GLN A 168 36.27 -25.63 2.43
CA GLN A 168 35.33 -25.58 3.56
C GLN A 168 35.99 -25.11 4.87
N ARG A 169 37.24 -25.53 5.12
CA ARG A 169 38.02 -25.14 6.30
C ARG A 169 38.18 -23.62 6.48
N TYR A 170 38.13 -22.84 5.40
CA TYR A 170 38.28 -21.39 5.45
C TYR A 170 37.01 -20.67 5.89
N TYR A 171 35.86 -21.34 5.78
CA TYR A 171 34.53 -20.83 6.10
C TYR A 171 33.92 -21.50 7.33
N GLU A 172 34.69 -22.30 8.08
CA GLU A 172 34.24 -22.90 9.32
C GLU A 172 33.81 -21.82 10.34
N ALA A 173 32.78 -22.15 11.11
CA ALA A 173 32.29 -21.27 12.16
C ALA A 173 33.40 -20.92 13.16
N PRO A 174 33.38 -19.69 13.73
CA PRO A 174 34.34 -19.27 14.76
C PRO A 174 34.41 -20.28 15.92
N GLN A 175 35.55 -20.39 16.60
CA GLN A 175 35.80 -21.42 17.62
C GLN A 175 34.84 -21.27 18.82
N ASP A 176 34.24 -22.38 19.26
CA ASP A 176 33.40 -22.41 20.48
C ASP A 176 34.24 -22.13 21.73
N SER A 177 33.95 -21.00 22.39
CA SER A 177 34.64 -20.59 23.62
C SER A 177 34.27 -21.46 24.83
N ARG A 178 33.26 -22.33 24.68
CA ARG A 178 32.63 -23.13 25.75
C ARG A 178 32.01 -22.27 26.86
N THR A 179 31.71 -21.01 26.55
CA THR A 179 30.97 -20.09 27.42
C THR A 179 29.67 -19.65 26.76
N THR A 180 28.78 -19.03 27.53
CA THR A 180 27.45 -18.63 27.06
C THR A 180 27.09 -17.21 27.46
N LEU A 181 26.22 -16.60 26.66
CA LEU A 181 25.56 -15.33 26.93
C LEU A 181 24.12 -15.61 27.39
N PRO A 182 23.68 -15.08 28.54
CA PRO A 182 22.38 -15.42 29.13
C PRO A 182 21.21 -14.73 28.41
N ARG A 183 20.02 -15.33 28.51
CA ARG A 183 18.75 -14.75 28.03
C ARG A 183 18.53 -13.36 28.61
N GLY A 184 18.07 -12.42 27.80
CA GLY A 184 17.80 -11.05 28.20
C GLY A 184 19.00 -10.11 28.07
N SER A 185 20.19 -10.61 27.73
CA SER A 185 21.34 -9.75 27.40
C SER A 185 21.04 -8.91 26.17
N VAL A 186 21.35 -7.62 26.21
CA VAL A 186 21.26 -6.72 25.06
C VAL A 186 22.64 -6.58 24.44
N VAL A 187 22.70 -6.77 23.13
CA VAL A 187 23.95 -6.75 22.39
C VAL A 187 23.85 -5.83 21.19
N GLU A 188 24.95 -5.16 20.90
CA GLU A 188 25.16 -4.38 19.70
C GLU A 188 25.72 -5.30 18.61
N ILE A 189 25.08 -5.34 17.44
CA ILE A 189 25.51 -6.09 16.27
C ILE A 189 26.52 -5.24 15.49
N LYS A 190 27.73 -5.76 15.36
CA LYS A 190 28.85 -5.12 14.65
C LYS A 190 29.05 -5.68 13.25
N GLN A 191 28.73 -6.94 13.03
CA GLN A 191 28.89 -7.62 11.75
C GLN A 191 27.95 -8.83 11.68
N GLU A 192 27.48 -9.17 10.48
CA GLU A 192 26.78 -10.43 10.20
C GLU A 192 27.59 -11.26 9.19
N ALA A 193 27.58 -12.58 9.34
CA ALA A 193 28.24 -13.49 8.42
C ALA A 193 27.62 -14.90 8.49
N THR A 194 27.66 -15.61 7.36
CA THR A 194 27.24 -17.02 7.28
C THR A 194 28.48 -17.91 7.29
N PHE A 195 28.52 -18.91 8.17
CA PHE A 195 29.64 -19.85 8.28
C PHE A 195 29.16 -21.30 8.15
N LEU A 196 30.08 -22.23 7.89
CA LEU A 196 29.81 -23.66 8.00
C LEU A 196 29.87 -24.10 9.46
N LEU A 197 28.72 -24.47 10.02
CA LEU A 197 28.60 -25.15 11.29
C LEU A 197 28.24 -26.61 11.03
N ASN A 198 29.16 -27.53 11.35
CA ASN A 198 29.01 -28.97 11.07
C ASN A 198 28.66 -29.26 9.60
N GLY A 199 29.34 -28.59 8.67
CA GLY A 199 29.14 -28.76 7.23
C GLY A 199 27.88 -28.09 6.65
N LYS A 200 27.09 -27.38 7.45
CA LYS A 200 25.90 -26.64 7.00
C LYS A 200 26.07 -25.14 7.18
N ALA A 201 25.62 -24.36 6.21
CA ALA A 201 25.58 -22.91 6.32
C ALA A 201 24.67 -22.48 7.50
N ALA A 202 25.18 -21.61 8.35
CA ALA A 202 24.47 -21.09 9.52
C ALA A 202 24.81 -19.62 9.75
N PRO A 203 23.83 -18.76 10.07
CA PRO A 203 24.06 -17.34 10.30
C PRO A 203 24.64 -17.09 11.69
N PHE A 204 25.60 -16.18 11.75
CA PHE A 204 26.22 -15.67 12.97
C PHE A 204 26.27 -14.15 12.94
N ILE A 205 26.27 -13.57 14.14
CA ILE A 205 26.45 -12.12 14.34
C ILE A 205 27.63 -11.89 15.28
N PHE A 206 28.52 -10.99 14.91
CA PHE A 206 29.58 -10.50 15.77
C PHE A 206 29.01 -9.36 16.58
N ILE A 207 29.07 -9.48 17.89
CA ILE A 207 28.40 -8.56 18.80
C ILE A 207 29.36 -7.89 19.76
N LYS A 208 28.94 -6.75 20.32
CA LYS A 208 29.48 -6.15 21.53
C LYS A 208 28.39 -6.17 22.60
N VAL A 209 28.71 -6.62 23.81
CA VAL A 209 27.72 -6.72 24.89
C VAL A 209 27.42 -5.33 25.45
N MET A 210 26.14 -4.95 25.47
CA MET A 210 25.67 -3.66 25.97
C MET A 210 25.10 -3.77 27.39
N SER A 211 24.38 -4.85 27.68
CA SER A 211 23.92 -5.17 29.02
C SER A 211 23.73 -6.66 29.22
N VAL A 212 23.83 -7.09 30.48
CA VAL A 212 23.58 -8.47 30.93
C VAL A 212 22.63 -8.39 32.12
N PRO A 213 21.64 -9.30 32.25
CA PRO A 213 20.77 -9.34 33.43
C PRO A 213 21.56 -9.41 34.73
N GLU A 214 21.10 -8.69 35.74
CA GLU A 214 21.73 -8.64 37.05
C GLU A 214 21.85 -10.04 37.68
N GLY A 215 23.03 -10.37 38.22
CA GLY A 215 23.31 -11.66 38.84
C GLY A 215 23.47 -12.86 37.89
N ALA A 216 23.34 -12.67 36.57
CA ALA A 216 23.53 -13.75 35.60
C ALA A 216 25.03 -14.04 35.35
N LYS A 217 25.39 -15.33 35.26
CA LYS A 217 26.72 -15.74 34.79
C LYS A 217 26.80 -15.53 33.27
N THR A 218 27.87 -14.89 32.82
CA THR A 218 28.10 -14.60 31.39
C THR A 218 29.54 -14.92 31.00
N GLY A 219 29.73 -15.36 29.75
CA GLY A 219 31.04 -15.54 29.14
C GLY A 219 31.61 -14.28 28.49
N LEU A 220 30.80 -13.25 28.30
CA LEU A 220 31.22 -11.91 27.85
C LEU A 220 30.63 -10.85 28.78
N SER A 221 31.50 -9.98 29.29
CA SER A 221 31.15 -8.82 30.11
C SER A 221 30.68 -7.66 29.23
N VAL A 222 30.00 -6.68 29.84
CA VAL A 222 29.61 -5.44 29.14
C VAL A 222 30.84 -4.78 28.53
N GLY A 223 30.77 -4.45 27.24
CA GLY A 223 31.86 -3.89 26.44
C GLY A 223 32.69 -4.92 25.67
N GLU A 224 32.65 -6.20 26.05
CA GLU A 224 33.37 -7.27 25.34
C GLU A 224 32.62 -7.76 24.10
N ALA A 225 33.35 -8.40 23.18
CA ALA A 225 32.85 -8.79 21.87
C ALA A 225 33.09 -10.26 21.55
N GLY A 226 32.24 -10.82 20.70
CA GLY A 226 32.35 -12.19 20.23
C GLY A 226 31.24 -12.57 19.26
N TRP A 227 31.34 -13.76 18.69
CA TRP A 227 30.34 -14.31 17.79
C TRP A 227 29.26 -15.09 18.54
N ILE A 228 28.01 -14.88 18.16
CA ILE A 228 26.87 -15.68 18.61
C ILE A 228 26.02 -16.08 17.39
N SER A 229 25.15 -17.09 17.55
CA SER A 229 24.25 -17.47 16.46
C SER A 229 23.27 -16.33 16.14
N GLY A 230 23.11 -16.03 14.85
CA GLY A 230 22.20 -15.00 14.34
C GLY A 230 20.80 -15.52 14.00
N LEU A 231 20.46 -16.75 14.38
CA LEU A 231 19.13 -17.34 14.15
C LEU A 231 18.08 -16.69 15.06
N ASP A 232 16.92 -16.33 14.51
CA ASP A 232 15.86 -15.59 15.21
C ASP A 232 15.30 -16.30 16.45
N LYS A 233 15.37 -17.64 16.47
CA LYS A 233 15.00 -18.43 17.66
C LYS A 233 15.93 -18.21 18.86
N PHE A 234 17.11 -17.62 18.66
CA PHE A 234 18.13 -17.42 19.70
C PHE A 234 18.39 -15.96 20.03
N VAL A 235 18.13 -15.05 19.08
CA VAL A 235 18.26 -13.61 19.25
C VAL A 235 17.04 -12.92 18.66
N LYS A 236 16.48 -11.96 19.38
CA LYS A 236 15.44 -11.06 18.90
C LYS A 236 16.10 -9.74 18.54
N ARG A 237 16.31 -9.47 17.25
CA ARG A 237 16.81 -8.17 16.78
C ARG A 237 15.83 -7.07 17.19
N GLN A 238 16.35 -5.90 17.59
CA GLN A 238 15.50 -4.73 17.71
C GLN A 238 14.98 -4.37 16.32
N GLU A 239 13.66 -4.28 16.20
CA GLU A 239 12.97 -3.96 14.94
C GLU A 239 13.21 -2.51 14.50
N ASN A 240 13.59 -1.65 15.46
CA ASN A 240 13.69 -0.22 15.28
C ASN A 240 15.14 0.19 15.03
N ILE A 241 15.58 0.08 13.78
CA ILE A 241 16.82 0.70 13.30
C ILE A 241 16.43 1.99 12.58
N LEU A 242 17.25 3.04 12.66
CA LEU A 242 17.08 4.24 11.84
C LEU A 242 16.96 3.84 10.34
N PRO A 243 16.08 4.47 9.55
CA PRO A 243 16.09 4.35 8.10
C PRO A 243 17.48 4.51 7.50
N ALA A 244 17.80 3.79 6.42
CA ALA A 244 19.15 3.79 5.83
C ALA A 244 19.64 5.21 5.48
N TRP A 245 18.76 6.06 4.93
CA TRP A 245 19.11 7.45 4.65
C TRP A 245 19.37 8.27 5.93
N MET A 246 18.66 8.00 7.02
CA MET A 246 18.89 8.68 8.31
C MET A 246 20.22 8.25 8.93
N GLN A 247 20.61 6.98 8.77
CA GLN A 247 21.95 6.51 9.16
C GLN A 247 23.02 7.28 8.39
N LYS A 248 22.87 7.39 7.06
CA LYS A 248 23.80 8.14 6.19
C LYS A 248 23.82 9.64 6.52
N ALA A 249 22.68 10.25 6.75
CA ALA A 249 22.58 11.65 7.16
C ALA A 249 23.26 11.90 8.52
N ARG A 250 23.14 10.95 9.46
CA ARG A 250 23.83 11.00 10.75
C ARG A 250 25.33 10.81 10.62
N GLU A 251 25.80 9.87 9.79
CA GLU A 251 27.21 9.70 9.44
C GLU A 251 27.80 10.98 8.82
N TYR A 252 27.02 11.67 7.99
CA TYR A 252 27.40 12.94 7.38
C TYR A 252 27.56 14.07 8.42
N GLY A 253 26.80 14.01 9.53
CA GLY A 253 27.01 14.87 10.69
C GLY A 253 26.50 16.31 10.58
N VAL A 254 25.75 16.64 9.52
CA VAL A 254 25.09 17.94 9.35
C VAL A 254 23.61 17.81 9.69
N PHE A 255 23.19 18.50 10.75
CA PHE A 255 21.81 18.50 11.24
C PHE A 255 21.16 19.87 11.08
N ASN A 256 19.83 19.88 11.02
CA ASN A 256 18.99 21.09 10.93
C ASN A 256 19.22 21.98 9.69
N GLN A 257 19.99 21.50 8.71
CA GLN A 257 20.28 22.19 7.46
C GLN A 257 19.95 21.28 6.28
N VAL A 258 19.70 21.87 5.11
CA VAL A 258 19.56 21.10 3.87
C VAL A 258 20.91 20.56 3.44
N VAL A 259 20.93 19.30 3.07
CA VAL A 259 22.07 18.63 2.45
C VAL A 259 21.62 18.04 1.12
N THR A 260 22.41 18.23 0.07
CA THR A 260 22.22 17.66 -1.26
C THR A 260 23.22 16.53 -1.49
N THR A 261 22.85 15.50 -2.26
CA THR A 261 23.71 14.31 -2.41
C THR A 261 24.88 14.43 -3.38
N SER A 262 24.88 15.39 -4.31
CA SER A 262 25.95 15.70 -5.29
C SER A 262 27.02 14.60 -5.52
N GLY A 263 26.61 13.36 -5.87
CA GLY A 263 27.49 12.22 -6.15
C GLY A 263 27.49 11.03 -5.17
N ASN A 264 26.82 11.11 -4.02
CA ASN A 264 26.61 10.00 -3.08
C ASN A 264 25.12 9.60 -3.03
N GLU A 265 24.62 9.02 -4.13
CA GLU A 265 23.23 8.62 -4.24
C GLU A 265 22.88 7.53 -3.22
N ILE A 266 21.97 7.84 -2.30
CA ILE A 266 21.39 6.86 -1.39
C ILE A 266 20.21 6.25 -2.14
N ALA A 267 20.37 5.05 -2.68
CA ALA A 267 19.27 4.31 -3.26
C ALA A 267 18.22 3.98 -2.20
N VAL A 268 16.95 4.04 -2.58
CA VAL A 268 15.81 3.67 -1.75
C VAL A 268 14.88 2.80 -2.57
N GLN A 269 14.37 1.73 -1.97
CA GLN A 269 13.41 0.82 -2.60
C GLN A 269 11.99 1.07 -2.11
N ALA A 270 11.02 0.85 -3.00
CA ALA A 270 9.61 0.90 -2.63
C ALA A 270 9.31 -0.14 -1.55
N GLY A 271 8.73 0.31 -0.44
CA GLY A 271 8.42 -0.48 0.76
C GLY A 271 9.47 -0.40 1.88
N GLU A 272 10.63 0.22 1.64
CA GLU A 272 11.58 0.49 2.73
C GLU A 272 11.03 1.54 3.69
N THR A 273 11.33 1.41 4.98
CA THR A 273 10.92 2.41 5.98
C THR A 273 11.71 3.71 5.75
N ILE A 274 10.99 4.79 5.46
CA ILE A 274 11.56 6.12 5.21
C ILE A 274 11.58 7.00 6.46
N GLY A 275 10.85 6.63 7.51
CA GLY A 275 10.75 7.43 8.72
C GLY A 275 9.56 7.03 9.57
N HIS A 276 9.23 7.88 10.53
CA HIS A 276 8.04 7.75 11.36
C HIS A 276 7.31 9.09 11.44
N LEU A 277 6.02 9.05 11.76
CA LEU A 277 5.25 10.26 12.04
C LEU A 277 5.92 11.07 13.15
N SER A 278 5.91 12.39 13.01
CA SER A 278 6.50 13.31 13.99
C SER A 278 5.45 13.98 14.83
N LEU A 279 5.80 14.30 16.08
CA LEU A 279 4.99 15.15 16.94
C LEU A 279 4.92 16.58 16.39
N ASP A 280 3.70 17.10 16.31
CA ASP A 280 3.38 18.49 16.01
C ASP A 280 2.49 19.07 17.10
N GLU A 281 2.96 20.14 17.72
CA GLU A 281 2.21 20.90 18.69
C GLU A 281 1.68 22.17 18.03
N SER A 282 0.36 22.24 17.84
CA SER A 282 -0.29 23.44 17.32
C SER A 282 -0.36 24.54 18.39
N PRO A 283 -0.23 25.83 18.05
CA PRO A 283 -0.38 26.95 18.99
C PRO A 283 -1.68 26.93 19.82
N TYR A 284 -2.78 26.51 19.20
CA TYR A 284 -4.11 26.44 19.82
C TYR A 284 -4.64 25.00 19.98
N GLY A 285 -3.93 24.00 19.45
CA GLY A 285 -4.34 22.60 19.49
C GLY A 285 -3.57 21.77 20.53
N GLY A 286 -3.94 20.50 20.62
CA GLY A 286 -3.15 19.50 21.33
C GLY A 286 -2.01 18.95 20.45
N PRO A 287 -1.08 18.19 21.05
CA PRO A 287 -0.09 17.42 20.31
C PRO A 287 -0.77 16.43 19.37
N GLN A 288 -0.24 16.29 18.15
CA GLN A 288 -0.70 15.30 17.18
C GLN A 288 0.49 14.74 16.41
N TYR A 289 0.51 13.44 16.11
CA TYR A 289 1.52 12.88 15.21
C TYR A 289 1.07 12.99 13.75
N PHE A 290 1.96 13.51 12.90
CA PHE A 290 1.70 13.59 11.48
C PHE A 290 2.95 13.54 10.58
N CYS A 291 2.73 13.44 9.27
CA CYS A 291 3.74 13.59 8.23
C CYS A 291 3.08 14.21 6.98
N HIS A 292 3.83 15.04 6.27
CA HIS A 292 3.44 15.61 4.97
C HIS A 292 4.10 14.83 3.83
N LEU A 293 3.31 14.49 2.81
CA LEU A 293 3.74 13.83 1.59
C LEU A 293 3.33 14.64 0.37
N GLU A 294 4.27 14.90 -0.52
CA GLU A 294 4.03 15.60 -1.78
C GLU A 294 4.72 14.87 -2.93
N VAL A 295 4.07 14.83 -4.09
CA VAL A 295 4.62 14.28 -5.33
C VAL A 295 4.56 15.37 -6.39
N PHE A 296 5.72 15.70 -6.93
CA PHE A 296 5.84 16.77 -7.91
C PHE A 296 6.86 16.44 -8.99
N SER A 297 6.81 17.18 -10.10
CA SER A 297 7.72 17.02 -11.22
C SER A 297 8.09 18.37 -11.83
N GLN A 298 9.32 18.47 -12.31
CA GLN A 298 9.79 19.57 -13.15
C GLN A 298 10.01 19.13 -14.60
N ASP A 299 9.53 17.93 -14.98
CA ASP A 299 9.74 17.40 -16.32
C ASP A 299 8.90 18.20 -17.35
N PRO A 300 9.53 18.82 -18.36
CA PRO A 300 8.79 19.58 -19.37
C PRO A 300 7.85 18.69 -20.21
N ARG A 301 8.04 17.37 -20.20
CA ARG A 301 7.24 16.40 -20.95
C ARG A 301 5.93 16.02 -20.27
N MET A 302 5.59 16.59 -19.10
CA MET A 302 4.40 16.18 -18.33
C MET A 302 3.12 16.07 -19.18
N LYS A 303 2.79 17.09 -20.00
CA LYS A 303 1.60 17.03 -20.86
C LYS A 303 1.66 15.91 -21.88
N ASP A 304 2.83 15.69 -22.48
CA ASP A 304 3.03 14.63 -23.47
C ASP A 304 2.94 13.24 -22.83
N PHE A 305 3.42 13.11 -21.59
CA PHE A 305 3.28 11.92 -20.76
C PHE A 305 1.82 11.63 -20.40
N LEU A 306 1.07 12.64 -19.94
CA LEU A 306 -0.35 12.49 -19.60
C LEU A 306 -1.19 12.08 -20.82
N ALA A 307 -0.94 12.68 -21.97
CA ALA A 307 -1.64 12.39 -23.22
C ALA A 307 -1.11 11.14 -23.95
N ASN A 308 -0.11 10.44 -23.38
CA ASN A 308 0.56 9.29 -24.00
C ASN A 308 0.98 9.54 -25.46
N LYS A 309 1.59 10.69 -25.77
CA LYS A 309 1.93 11.06 -27.16
C LYS A 309 2.89 10.09 -27.84
N ALA A 310 3.72 9.39 -27.07
CA ALA A 310 4.60 8.34 -27.59
C ALA A 310 3.84 7.06 -27.99
N GLY A 311 2.55 6.95 -27.65
CA GLY A 311 1.69 5.83 -27.96
C GLY A 311 2.09 4.54 -27.24
N VAL A 312 2.51 4.63 -25.98
CA VAL A 312 2.81 3.46 -25.13
C VAL A 312 1.60 2.52 -25.11
N THR A 313 1.84 1.24 -25.39
CA THR A 313 0.79 0.20 -25.46
C THR A 313 0.94 -0.86 -24.38
N VAL A 314 2.06 -0.89 -23.65
CA VAL A 314 2.26 -1.76 -22.50
C VAL A 314 1.41 -1.30 -21.30
N GLY A 315 1.19 -2.19 -20.34
CA GLY A 315 0.33 -1.94 -19.18
C GLY A 315 -1.09 -2.45 -19.35
N ALA A 316 -1.84 -2.45 -18.24
CA ALA A 316 -3.24 -2.90 -18.24
C ALA A 316 -4.13 -1.85 -18.90
N ALA A 317 -5.01 -2.29 -19.80
CA ALA A 317 -6.02 -1.39 -20.34
C ALA A 317 -7.25 -1.39 -19.44
N GLU A 318 -7.93 -0.26 -19.42
CA GLU A 318 -9.24 -0.10 -18.80
C GLU A 318 -10.27 0.11 -19.91
N LEU A 319 -11.46 -0.42 -19.71
CA LEU A 319 -12.63 -0.19 -20.55
C LEU A 319 -13.49 0.86 -19.87
N HIS A 320 -13.67 1.99 -20.55
CA HIS A 320 -14.58 3.05 -20.18
C HIS A 320 -15.94 2.78 -20.82
N THR A 321 -16.97 2.62 -19.99
CA THR A 321 -18.35 2.50 -20.47
C THR A 321 -18.93 3.88 -20.76
N LEU A 322 -19.32 4.10 -22.01
CA LEU A 322 -19.86 5.38 -22.45
C LEU A 322 -21.35 5.48 -22.10
N ALA A 323 -21.78 6.68 -21.73
CA ALA A 323 -23.20 6.99 -21.54
C ALA A 323 -24.01 6.75 -22.83
N ASP A 324 -25.31 6.50 -22.69
CA ASP A 324 -26.30 6.36 -23.77
C ASP A 324 -26.06 5.17 -24.72
N LYS A 325 -25.14 4.25 -24.37
CA LYS A 325 -24.86 3.05 -25.16
C LYS A 325 -25.68 1.85 -24.75
N PRO A 326 -26.17 0.99 -25.66
CA PRO A 326 -27.02 -0.13 -25.26
C PRO A 326 -26.29 -1.14 -24.36
N ARG A 327 -26.95 -1.57 -23.28
CA ARG A 327 -26.57 -2.71 -22.45
C ARG A 327 -27.28 -3.96 -22.92
N TRP A 328 -26.58 -5.08 -22.87
CA TRP A 328 -27.04 -6.33 -23.43
C TRP A 328 -27.01 -7.45 -22.40
N GLN A 329 -27.94 -8.38 -22.53
CA GLN A 329 -27.89 -9.66 -21.86
C GLN A 329 -27.55 -10.73 -22.91
N HIS A 330 -26.58 -11.57 -22.59
CA HIS A 330 -26.24 -12.72 -23.41
C HIS A 330 -27.19 -13.88 -23.08
N ARG A 331 -27.79 -14.47 -24.12
CA ARG A 331 -28.59 -15.69 -24.02
C ARG A 331 -27.76 -16.85 -24.52
N GLU A 332 -27.29 -17.69 -23.60
CA GLU A 332 -26.45 -18.83 -23.95
C GLU A 332 -27.13 -19.84 -24.89
N ARG A 333 -28.46 -20.01 -24.76
CA ARG A 333 -29.23 -21.03 -25.50
C ARG A 333 -29.15 -20.88 -27.02
N ASP A 334 -29.16 -19.64 -27.52
CA ASP A 334 -29.11 -19.31 -28.93
C ASP A 334 -27.90 -18.42 -29.29
N ASN A 335 -26.99 -18.25 -28.33
CA ASN A 335 -25.81 -17.40 -28.42
C ASN A 335 -26.11 -15.96 -28.89
N SER A 336 -27.28 -15.42 -28.52
CA SER A 336 -27.73 -14.09 -28.97
C SER A 336 -27.58 -13.02 -27.88
N PHE A 337 -27.46 -11.76 -28.31
CA PHE A 337 -27.49 -10.60 -27.42
C PHE A 337 -28.83 -9.89 -27.55
N VAL A 338 -29.49 -9.67 -26.42
CA VAL A 338 -30.73 -8.90 -26.37
C VAL A 338 -30.55 -7.65 -25.52
N VAL A 339 -31.17 -6.55 -25.94
CA VAL A 339 -31.09 -5.28 -25.23
C VAL A 339 -31.68 -5.46 -23.83
N ALA A 340 -30.85 -5.29 -22.82
CA ALA A 340 -31.23 -5.31 -21.40
C ALA A 340 -31.58 -3.91 -20.88
N GLY A 341 -31.10 -2.88 -21.56
CA GLY A 341 -31.38 -1.48 -21.25
C GLY A 341 -30.42 -0.55 -21.97
N VAL A 342 -30.38 0.69 -21.53
CA VAL A 342 -29.32 1.64 -21.89
C VAL A 342 -28.26 1.63 -20.78
N GLY A 343 -27.00 1.71 -21.16
CA GLY A 343 -25.82 1.82 -20.33
C GLY A 343 -25.71 3.19 -19.70
N GLY A 344 -25.15 3.22 -18.49
CA GLY A 344 -25.26 4.36 -17.57
C GLY A 344 -26.51 4.23 -16.70
N ASP A 345 -26.32 3.81 -15.45
CA ASP A 345 -27.28 4.18 -14.40
C ASP A 345 -26.94 5.64 -14.02
N PRO A 346 -27.90 6.57 -13.90
CA PRO A 346 -27.66 7.92 -13.35
C PRO A 346 -27.23 7.92 -11.87
N SER A 347 -26.94 6.75 -11.29
CA SER A 347 -26.41 6.61 -9.94
C SER A 347 -25.05 7.30 -9.77
N PRO A 348 -24.90 8.19 -8.76
CA PRO A 348 -23.71 9.01 -8.55
C PRO A 348 -22.53 8.23 -7.93
N SER A 349 -22.30 6.97 -8.30
CA SER A 349 -21.06 6.27 -7.94
C SER A 349 -19.89 6.55 -8.89
N THR A 350 -19.94 7.62 -9.70
CA THR A 350 -18.91 8.64 -9.93
C THR A 350 -17.40 8.37 -10.00
N ALA A 351 -16.94 7.13 -9.93
CA ALA A 351 -15.86 6.75 -10.82
C ALA A 351 -16.48 6.76 -12.22
N GLU A 352 -15.95 7.59 -13.13
CA GLU A 352 -16.02 7.26 -14.56
C GLU A 352 -15.71 5.75 -14.66
N ARG A 353 -16.60 4.96 -15.28
CA ARG A 353 -16.61 3.49 -15.13
C ARG A 353 -15.51 2.87 -15.99
N TYR A 354 -14.27 3.12 -15.60
CA TYR A 354 -13.08 2.42 -16.04
C TYR A 354 -13.03 1.09 -15.29
N THR A 355 -13.32 0.02 -16.00
CA THR A 355 -13.13 -1.35 -15.49
C THR A 355 -11.83 -1.88 -16.06
N GLN A 356 -10.98 -2.50 -15.24
CA GLN A 356 -9.79 -3.16 -15.78
C GLN A 356 -10.25 -4.20 -16.82
N GLU A 357 -9.67 -4.18 -18.02
CA GLU A 357 -10.06 -5.12 -19.08
C GLU A 357 -9.89 -6.57 -18.63
N SER A 358 -8.96 -6.85 -17.71
CA SER A 358 -8.75 -8.17 -17.09
C SER A 358 -9.87 -8.62 -16.13
N GLU A 359 -10.70 -7.70 -15.64
CA GLU A 359 -11.88 -8.00 -14.82
C GLU A 359 -13.13 -8.25 -15.67
N CYS A 360 -13.07 -7.94 -16.96
CA CYS A 360 -14.15 -8.13 -17.91
C CYS A 360 -14.09 -9.52 -18.55
N GLN A 361 -15.25 -10.11 -18.82
CA GLN A 361 -15.32 -11.30 -19.69
C GLN A 361 -15.38 -10.84 -21.14
N LYS A 362 -14.76 -11.59 -22.05
CA LYS A 362 -14.76 -11.31 -23.49
C LYS A 362 -15.41 -12.46 -24.25
N LEU A 363 -16.35 -12.13 -25.13
CA LEU A 363 -16.97 -13.07 -26.07
C LEU A 363 -16.89 -12.56 -27.51
N GLU A 364 -16.77 -13.50 -28.45
CA GLU A 364 -16.86 -13.23 -29.88
C GLU A 364 -18.10 -13.93 -30.43
N VAL A 365 -19.06 -13.15 -30.95
CA VAL A 365 -20.32 -13.65 -31.49
C VAL A 365 -20.65 -12.89 -32.77
N ASP A 366 -20.92 -13.62 -33.85
CA ASP A 366 -21.22 -13.08 -35.18
C ASP A 366 -20.20 -12.04 -35.69
N GLY A 367 -18.92 -12.27 -35.40
CA GLY A 367 -17.82 -11.37 -35.78
C GLY A 367 -17.78 -10.05 -34.99
N LYS A 368 -18.53 -9.96 -33.89
CA LYS A 368 -18.49 -8.83 -32.95
C LYS A 368 -17.90 -9.27 -31.62
N THR A 369 -17.03 -8.43 -31.09
CA THR A 369 -16.52 -8.54 -29.73
C THR A 369 -17.50 -7.93 -28.72
N TRP A 370 -17.73 -8.65 -27.63
CA TRP A 370 -18.56 -8.27 -26.51
C TRP A 370 -17.77 -8.35 -25.22
N TYR A 371 -17.97 -7.37 -24.34
CA TYR A 371 -17.37 -7.33 -23.02
C TYR A 371 -18.46 -7.37 -21.96
N TYR A 372 -18.41 -8.34 -21.05
CA TYR A 372 -19.20 -8.27 -19.82
C TYR A 372 -18.49 -7.33 -18.87
N ILE A 373 -19.16 -6.24 -18.51
CA ILE A 373 -18.64 -5.24 -17.58
C ILE A 373 -19.31 -5.46 -16.22
N PRO A 374 -18.59 -5.96 -15.19
CA PRO A 374 -19.16 -6.23 -13.87
C PRO A 374 -19.90 -5.02 -13.26
N GLY A 375 -19.34 -3.81 -13.40
CA GLY A 375 -19.95 -2.58 -12.89
C GLY A 375 -21.24 -2.17 -13.62
N GLU A 376 -21.47 -2.65 -14.84
CA GLU A 376 -22.73 -2.45 -15.57
C GLU A 376 -23.75 -3.56 -15.32
N HIS A 377 -23.31 -4.68 -14.73
CA HIS A 377 -24.04 -5.94 -14.68
C HIS A 377 -24.60 -6.37 -16.05
N ALA A 378 -23.85 -6.09 -17.12
CA ALA A 378 -24.32 -6.28 -18.48
C ALA A 378 -23.16 -6.46 -19.47
N TRP A 379 -23.51 -6.97 -20.65
CA TRP A 379 -22.63 -7.00 -21.81
C TRP A 379 -22.70 -5.69 -22.58
N MET A 380 -21.57 -5.25 -23.10
CA MET A 380 -21.45 -4.11 -24.00
C MET A 380 -20.71 -4.52 -25.27
N SER A 381 -21.07 -3.92 -26.40
CA SER A 381 -20.30 -4.11 -27.63
C SER A 381 -18.94 -3.45 -27.48
N ALA A 382 -17.88 -4.04 -28.04
CA ALA A 382 -16.57 -3.39 -28.11
C ALA A 382 -16.60 -2.04 -28.86
N THR A 383 -17.60 -1.81 -29.72
CA THR A 383 -17.80 -0.51 -30.41
C THR A 383 -18.46 0.56 -29.54
N ASP A 384 -18.95 0.16 -28.36
CA ASP A 384 -19.70 1.00 -27.41
C ASP A 384 -18.93 1.23 -26.10
N VAL A 385 -17.69 0.75 -26.01
CA VAL A 385 -16.75 1.03 -24.91
C VAL A 385 -15.50 1.70 -25.46
N GLU A 386 -14.95 2.65 -24.72
CA GLU A 386 -13.65 3.24 -25.05
C GLU A 386 -12.55 2.49 -24.29
N ARG A 387 -11.56 1.99 -25.02
CA ARG A 387 -10.40 1.32 -24.42
C ARG A 387 -9.31 2.35 -24.14
N ALA A 388 -9.00 2.58 -22.87
CA ALA A 388 -7.91 3.44 -22.42
C ALA A 388 -6.67 2.60 -22.06
N ASN A 389 -5.51 2.93 -22.62
CA ASN A 389 -4.25 2.32 -22.17
C ASN A 389 -3.88 2.89 -20.80
N GLN A 390 -3.19 2.09 -19.97
CA GLN A 390 -2.73 2.49 -18.65
C GLN A 390 -2.06 3.88 -18.61
N PHE A 391 -1.20 4.19 -19.58
CA PHE A 391 -0.41 5.41 -19.59
C PHE A 391 -1.09 6.55 -20.38
N ASP A 392 -2.25 6.31 -20.96
CA ASP A 392 -3.12 7.35 -21.53
C ASP A 392 -3.94 8.01 -20.40
N LEU A 393 -3.24 8.77 -19.55
CA LEU A 393 -3.80 9.31 -18.31
C LEU A 393 -4.86 10.37 -18.56
N GLU A 394 -4.76 11.18 -19.62
CA GLU A 394 -5.83 12.11 -20.00
C GLU A 394 -7.13 11.34 -20.31
N LYS A 395 -7.06 10.22 -21.03
CA LYS A 395 -8.21 9.33 -21.24
C LYS A 395 -8.67 8.59 -20.00
N ARG A 396 -7.94 8.64 -18.89
CA ARG A 396 -8.30 8.07 -17.58
C ARG A 396 -8.68 9.16 -16.57
N GLY A 397 -8.99 10.36 -17.08
CA GLY A 397 -9.53 11.48 -16.31
C GLY A 397 -8.48 12.41 -15.69
N PHE A 398 -7.18 12.27 -15.98
CA PHE A 398 -6.16 13.21 -15.49
C PHE A 398 -6.20 14.54 -16.23
N ILE A 399 -6.23 15.64 -15.48
CA ILE A 399 -6.46 16.98 -16.01
C ILE A 399 -5.23 17.86 -15.77
N PRO A 400 -4.45 18.22 -16.81
CA PRO A 400 -3.36 19.17 -16.68
C PRO A 400 -3.89 20.60 -16.52
N LEU A 401 -3.36 21.32 -15.54
CA LEU A 401 -3.69 22.72 -15.24
C LEU A 401 -2.39 23.50 -15.00
N GLU A 402 -2.35 24.76 -15.39
CA GLU A 402 -1.17 25.60 -15.19
C GLU A 402 -1.55 26.94 -14.58
N GLN A 403 -0.77 27.35 -13.58
CA GLN A 403 -0.76 28.72 -13.07
C GLN A 403 -0.38 29.70 -14.18
N GLU A 404 -1.06 30.85 -14.20
CA GLU A 404 -0.87 31.90 -15.21
C GLU A 404 0.43 32.68 -14.97
N ASP A 405 0.58 33.25 -13.77
CA ASP A 405 1.70 34.08 -13.36
C ASP A 405 2.25 33.63 -12.00
N ALA A 406 3.53 33.90 -11.71
CA ALA A 406 4.10 33.62 -10.40
C ALA A 406 3.34 34.39 -9.28
N PRO A 407 3.01 33.72 -8.16
CA PRO A 407 2.16 34.32 -7.15
C PRO A 407 2.90 35.44 -6.41
N GLN A 408 2.26 36.60 -6.33
CA GLN A 408 2.75 37.77 -5.58
C GLN A 408 2.42 37.65 -4.09
N SER A 409 1.44 36.83 -3.74
CA SER A 409 1.00 36.54 -2.38
C SER A 409 0.53 35.09 -2.26
N ILE A 410 0.73 34.48 -1.10
CA ILE A 410 0.28 33.11 -0.84
C ILE A 410 -1.25 32.93 -0.92
N PHE A 411 -2.01 34.03 -0.80
CA PHE A 411 -3.48 34.05 -0.96
C PHE A 411 -3.94 34.40 -2.39
N GLN A 412 -3.03 34.38 -3.36
CA GLN A 412 -3.36 34.65 -4.76
C GLN A 412 -4.03 33.45 -5.43
N THR A 413 -3.62 32.22 -5.12
CA THR A 413 -4.09 30.98 -5.75
C THR A 413 -5.63 30.90 -5.89
N PRO A 414 -6.45 31.23 -4.87
CA PRO A 414 -7.91 31.20 -5.00
C PRO A 414 -8.48 32.15 -6.07
N LYS A 415 -7.70 33.13 -6.53
CA LYS A 415 -8.12 34.19 -7.45
C LYS A 415 -7.64 33.95 -8.88
N GLU A 416 -6.89 32.88 -9.13
CA GLU A 416 -6.29 32.59 -10.44
C GLU A 416 -7.33 31.98 -11.40
N GLY A 417 -7.24 32.35 -12.69
CA GLY A 417 -8.23 31.97 -13.70
C GLY A 417 -8.23 30.48 -14.02
N TRP A 418 -7.08 29.81 -13.97
CA TRP A 418 -7.00 28.35 -14.18
C TRP A 418 -7.91 27.57 -13.22
N LEU A 419 -8.04 28.04 -11.98
CA LEU A 419 -8.85 27.37 -10.96
C LEU A 419 -10.34 27.51 -11.26
N ARG A 420 -10.76 28.66 -11.80
CA ARG A 420 -12.11 28.87 -12.34
C ARG A 420 -12.36 28.04 -13.60
N ASN A 421 -11.35 27.86 -14.44
CA ASN A 421 -11.44 27.00 -15.62
C ASN A 421 -11.63 25.52 -15.23
N VAL A 422 -11.11 25.08 -14.08
CA VAL A 422 -11.42 23.74 -13.52
C VAL A 422 -12.91 23.59 -13.28
N PHE A 423 -13.56 24.56 -12.64
CA PHE A 423 -15.01 24.52 -12.44
C PHE A 423 -15.77 24.47 -13.76
N GLY A 424 -15.41 25.34 -14.71
CA GLY A 424 -16.03 25.34 -16.03
C GLY A 424 -15.90 24.00 -16.73
N ARG A 425 -14.71 23.38 -16.67
CA ARG A 425 -14.45 22.07 -17.28
C ARG A 425 -15.18 20.92 -16.56
N LEU A 426 -15.29 20.96 -15.23
CA LEU A 426 -16.05 19.96 -14.47
C LEU A 426 -17.56 20.12 -14.69
N GLU A 427 -18.04 21.35 -14.84
CA GLU A 427 -19.40 21.63 -15.28
C GLU A 427 -19.65 21.12 -16.70
N GLU A 428 -18.70 21.32 -17.63
CA GLU A 428 -18.78 20.77 -18.99
C GLU A 428 -18.80 19.24 -19.00
N LEU A 429 -17.95 18.58 -18.23
CA LEU A 429 -17.93 17.12 -18.07
C LEU A 429 -19.29 16.62 -17.54
N ALA A 430 -19.84 17.25 -16.52
CA ALA A 430 -21.16 16.90 -15.99
C ALA A 430 -22.30 17.17 -17.00
N ARG A 431 -22.20 18.20 -17.84
CA ARG A 431 -23.16 18.50 -18.90
C ARG A 431 -23.06 17.53 -20.08
N ALA A 432 -21.86 17.01 -20.37
CA ALA A 432 -21.65 16.06 -21.45
C ALA A 432 -22.28 14.68 -21.16
N GLU A 433 -22.39 14.29 -19.89
CA GLU A 433 -22.96 13.00 -19.45
C GLU A 433 -24.50 12.98 -19.29
N THR A 434 -25.20 14.10 -19.52
CA THR A 434 -26.61 14.28 -19.11
C THR A 434 -27.64 14.28 -20.26
N ARG A 435 -27.39 13.52 -21.33
CA ARG A 435 -28.22 13.60 -22.55
C ARG A 435 -29.51 12.76 -22.58
N ASP A 436 -29.98 12.21 -21.46
CA ASP A 436 -31.21 11.42 -21.41
C ASP A 436 -32.36 12.05 -20.58
N MET A 437 -33.59 11.88 -21.07
CA MET A 437 -34.81 12.61 -20.66
C MET A 437 -35.28 12.31 -19.22
N TYR A 438 -34.70 11.29 -18.57
CA TYR A 438 -34.94 10.93 -17.16
C TYR A 438 -33.87 11.49 -16.19
N SER A 439 -32.83 12.17 -16.69
CA SER A 439 -31.75 12.79 -15.90
C SER A 439 -32.08 14.18 -15.33
N LEU A 440 -33.27 14.73 -15.61
CA LEU A 440 -33.68 16.08 -15.19
C LEU A 440 -33.51 16.30 -13.67
N SER A 441 -33.79 15.30 -12.83
CA SER A 441 -33.63 15.43 -11.38
C SER A 441 -32.16 15.45 -10.90
N TYR A 442 -31.22 14.92 -11.69
CA TYR A 442 -29.80 14.84 -11.35
C TYR A 442 -29.02 16.02 -11.91
N THR A 443 -29.32 16.45 -13.15
CA THR A 443 -28.90 17.75 -13.66
C THR A 443 -29.32 18.84 -12.71
N GLU A 444 -30.56 18.79 -12.21
CA GLU A 444 -31.00 19.71 -11.15
C GLU A 444 -30.22 19.53 -9.83
N LYS A 445 -29.84 18.33 -9.40
CA LYS A 445 -29.03 18.12 -8.18
C LYS A 445 -27.61 18.62 -8.34
N TYR A 446 -26.95 18.38 -9.48
CA TYR A 446 -25.59 18.82 -9.76
C TYR A 446 -25.56 20.33 -10.04
N GLN A 447 -26.53 20.86 -10.79
CA GLN A 447 -26.72 22.31 -10.89
C GLN A 447 -27.10 22.94 -9.55
N ARG A 448 -27.85 22.25 -8.68
CA ARG A 448 -28.06 22.70 -7.29
C ARG A 448 -26.77 22.63 -6.49
N LEU A 449 -25.91 21.64 -6.71
CA LEU A 449 -24.61 21.54 -6.05
C LEU A 449 -23.68 22.67 -6.51
N LEU A 450 -23.61 22.96 -7.81
CA LEU A 450 -22.93 24.14 -8.36
C LEU A 450 -23.51 25.45 -7.80
N LYS A 451 -24.84 25.54 -7.66
CA LYS A 451 -25.53 26.66 -6.97
C LYS A 451 -25.38 26.66 -5.45
N GLN A 452 -24.96 25.56 -4.83
CA GLN A 452 -24.65 25.48 -3.39
C GLN A 452 -23.17 25.78 -3.15
N ILE A 453 -22.33 25.54 -4.15
CA ILE A 453 -20.92 25.93 -4.19
C ILE A 453 -20.84 27.46 -4.32
N ASP A 454 -21.60 28.08 -5.23
CA ASP A 454 -21.89 29.53 -5.24
C ASP A 454 -22.98 29.85 -4.21
N SER A 455 -22.60 29.74 -2.94
CA SER A 455 -23.48 29.81 -1.78
C SER A 455 -24.16 31.17 -1.60
N ASN A 456 -23.51 32.23 -2.07
CA ASN A 456 -24.01 33.60 -1.99
C ASN A 456 -24.77 34.05 -3.26
N GLN A 457 -24.74 33.25 -4.33
CA GLN A 457 -25.39 33.49 -5.63
C GLN A 457 -24.96 34.80 -6.30
N ASP A 458 -23.73 35.25 -6.06
CA ASP A 458 -23.18 36.46 -6.67
C ASP A 458 -22.51 36.19 -8.03
N GLY A 459 -22.43 34.91 -8.44
CA GLY A 459 -21.80 34.48 -9.68
C GLY A 459 -20.27 34.50 -9.63
N VAL A 460 -19.68 34.65 -8.44
CA VAL A 460 -18.24 34.75 -8.19
C VAL A 460 -17.84 33.74 -7.11
N ILE A 461 -17.15 32.67 -7.51
CA ILE A 461 -16.61 31.69 -6.55
C ILE A 461 -15.54 32.36 -5.69
N ASP A 462 -15.83 32.48 -4.38
CA ASP A 462 -14.86 32.96 -3.40
C ASP A 462 -13.91 31.85 -2.91
N ALA A 463 -12.90 32.22 -2.13
CA ALA A 463 -11.89 31.27 -1.65
C ALA A 463 -12.47 30.19 -0.71
N GLY A 464 -13.51 30.51 0.06
CA GLY A 464 -14.18 29.57 0.95
C GLY A 464 -15.08 28.60 0.18
N GLU A 465 -15.77 29.07 -0.86
CA GLU A 465 -16.59 28.26 -1.77
C GLU A 465 -15.73 27.28 -2.56
N LEU A 466 -14.61 27.78 -3.10
CA LEU A 466 -13.57 26.97 -3.71
C LEU A 466 -13.03 25.89 -2.77
N TRP A 467 -12.75 26.24 -1.51
CA TRP A 467 -12.26 25.28 -0.53
C TRP A 467 -13.26 24.16 -0.29
N ARG A 468 -14.54 24.49 -0.12
CA ARG A 468 -15.61 23.50 0.08
C ARG A 468 -15.77 22.58 -1.12
N PHE A 469 -15.53 23.09 -2.33
CA PHE A 469 -15.57 22.28 -3.54
C PHE A 469 -14.41 21.28 -3.60
N LEU A 470 -13.17 21.76 -3.50
CA LEU A 470 -11.98 20.90 -3.58
C LEU A 470 -12.00 19.79 -2.51
N HIS A 471 -12.64 20.05 -1.36
CA HIS A 471 -12.74 19.11 -0.25
C HIS A 471 -14.13 18.48 -0.11
N ASN A 472 -14.95 18.54 -1.16
CA ASN A 472 -16.26 17.92 -1.15
C ASN A 472 -16.11 16.39 -1.08
N SER A 473 -16.84 15.74 -0.17
CA SER A 473 -16.74 14.30 0.05
C SER A 473 -17.57 13.45 -0.93
N GLN A 474 -18.30 14.08 -1.84
CA GLN A 474 -19.05 13.34 -2.86
C GLN A 474 -18.08 12.63 -3.82
N PRO A 475 -18.25 11.31 -4.07
CA PRO A 475 -17.19 10.54 -4.74
C PRO A 475 -16.79 11.02 -6.15
N HIS A 476 -17.65 11.73 -6.90
CA HIS A 476 -17.29 12.32 -8.20
C HIS A 476 -16.35 13.48 -8.08
N ILE A 477 -16.68 14.40 -7.16
CA ILE A 477 -15.87 15.59 -7.00
C ILE A 477 -14.50 15.14 -6.54
N GLN A 478 -14.45 14.21 -5.60
CA GLN A 478 -13.20 13.58 -5.17
C GLN A 478 -12.44 12.92 -6.32
N TYR A 479 -13.11 12.09 -7.13
CA TYR A 479 -12.50 11.40 -8.26
C TYR A 479 -11.77 12.38 -9.20
N GLN A 480 -12.44 13.49 -9.53
CA GLN A 480 -11.92 14.52 -10.43
C GLN A 480 -10.81 15.36 -9.77
N VAL A 481 -11.03 15.83 -8.54
CA VAL A 481 -10.04 16.64 -7.80
C VAL A 481 -8.74 15.88 -7.57
N GLN A 482 -8.81 14.58 -7.30
CA GLN A 482 -7.64 13.71 -7.09
C GLN A 482 -6.84 13.43 -8.37
N ARG A 483 -7.40 13.76 -9.54
CA ARG A 483 -6.78 13.59 -10.87
C ARG A 483 -6.28 14.89 -11.49
N LEU A 484 -6.39 16.01 -10.77
CA LEU A 484 -5.79 17.26 -11.18
C LEU A 484 -4.25 17.15 -11.11
N VAL A 485 -3.60 17.58 -12.20
CA VAL A 485 -2.14 17.68 -12.32
C VAL A 485 -1.83 19.15 -12.54
N VAL A 486 -1.43 19.83 -11.46
CA VAL A 486 -1.41 21.30 -11.43
C VAL A 486 0.01 21.82 -11.42
N LYS A 487 0.37 22.62 -12.41
CA LYS A 487 1.64 23.36 -12.44
C LYS A 487 1.50 24.63 -11.63
N HIS A 488 2.12 24.68 -10.44
CA HIS A 488 2.03 25.81 -9.53
C HIS A 488 3.35 25.97 -8.73
N HIS A 489 3.67 27.19 -8.31
CA HIS A 489 4.81 27.41 -7.43
C HIS A 489 4.59 26.77 -6.05
N SER A 490 5.57 26.04 -5.54
CA SER A 490 5.45 25.38 -4.23
C SER A 490 5.49 26.39 -3.07
N GLU A 491 4.74 26.14 -2.01
CA GLU A 491 4.79 26.93 -0.77
C GLU A 491 6.15 26.81 -0.05
N TRP A 492 6.94 25.77 -0.36
CA TRP A 492 8.24 25.50 0.27
C TRP A 492 9.40 26.29 -0.34
N LEU A 493 9.10 27.12 -1.35
CA LEU A 493 10.08 27.89 -2.09
C LEU A 493 10.65 29.07 -1.30
N LYS A 494 9.77 29.92 -0.77
CA LYS A 494 10.15 31.22 -0.21
C LYS A 494 9.88 31.27 1.28
N ASP A 495 10.80 31.89 2.01
CA ASP A 495 10.70 32.03 3.47
C ASP A 495 9.68 33.09 3.92
N GLY A 496 9.43 33.15 5.22
CA GLY A 496 8.45 34.04 5.83
C GLY A 496 8.82 35.53 5.77
N MET A 497 9.99 35.87 5.23
CA MET A 497 10.40 37.26 4.95
C MET A 497 10.23 37.63 3.48
N SER A 498 9.95 36.66 2.61
CA SER A 498 9.71 36.92 1.19
C SER A 498 8.42 37.68 0.95
N ALA A 499 8.34 38.42 -0.18
CA ALA A 499 7.13 39.12 -0.58
C ALA A 499 5.87 38.22 -0.62
N LEU A 500 6.05 36.93 -0.93
CA LEU A 500 4.98 35.93 -0.98
C LEU A 500 4.26 35.77 0.38
N TRP A 501 5.01 35.75 1.47
CA TRP A 501 4.50 35.53 2.83
C TRP A 501 4.40 36.80 3.67
N GLN A 502 5.23 37.80 3.37
CA GLN A 502 5.40 38.98 4.21
C GLN A 502 4.08 39.74 4.39
N ALA A 503 3.38 40.06 3.30
CA ALA A 503 2.12 40.80 3.37
C ALA A 503 1.06 40.06 4.22
N ALA A 504 0.98 38.73 4.05
CA ALA A 504 0.08 37.87 4.80
C ALA A 504 0.39 37.87 6.31
N LEU A 505 1.67 37.70 6.66
CA LEU A 505 2.11 37.63 8.04
C LEU A 505 2.07 39.00 8.74
N ASP A 506 2.35 40.09 8.02
CA ASP A 506 2.26 41.45 8.55
C ASP A 506 0.80 41.84 8.84
N GLU A 507 -0.14 41.45 7.96
CA GLU A 507 -1.57 41.62 8.22
C GLU A 507 -2.04 40.78 9.41
N GLN A 508 -1.62 39.50 9.48
CA GLN A 508 -1.91 38.64 10.63
C GLN A 508 -1.36 39.23 11.93
N ALA A 509 -0.18 39.87 11.90
CA ALA A 509 0.46 40.44 13.08
C ALA A 509 -0.35 41.59 13.71
N LYS A 510 -1.18 42.30 12.93
CA LYS A 510 -2.05 43.37 13.45
C LYS A 510 -3.10 42.84 14.43
N LYS A 511 -3.62 41.63 14.17
CA LYS A 511 -4.70 41.02 14.98
C LYS A 511 -4.20 39.91 15.91
N TYR A 512 -3.19 39.16 15.49
CA TYR A 512 -2.66 37.99 16.18
C TYR A 512 -1.11 37.97 16.14
N PRO A 513 -0.44 38.89 16.85
CA PRO A 513 1.03 39.06 16.77
C PRO A 513 1.82 37.80 17.13
N SER A 514 1.42 37.08 18.18
CA SER A 514 2.07 35.81 18.57
C SER A 514 1.91 34.73 17.49
N MET A 515 0.78 34.69 16.79
CA MET A 515 0.54 33.73 15.71
C MET A 515 1.38 34.06 14.47
N ALA A 516 1.43 35.33 14.09
CA ALA A 516 2.27 35.78 12.98
C ALA A 516 3.75 35.49 13.24
N LEU A 517 4.23 35.70 14.47
CA LEU A 517 5.59 35.34 14.86
C LEU A 517 5.83 33.83 14.80
N PHE A 518 4.91 33.03 15.35
CA PHE A 518 4.97 31.57 15.28
C PHE A 518 5.07 31.10 13.82
N ASN A 519 4.12 31.52 12.97
CA ASN A 519 4.06 31.11 11.57
C ASN A 519 5.32 31.53 10.80
N ARG A 520 5.85 32.74 11.05
CA ARG A 520 7.10 33.19 10.42
C ARG A 520 8.27 32.29 10.76
N VAL A 521 8.45 31.93 12.03
CA VAL A 521 9.53 31.04 12.46
C VAL A 521 9.31 29.61 11.95
N PHE A 522 8.06 29.14 11.95
CA PHE A 522 7.67 27.83 11.44
C PHE A 522 7.98 27.69 9.94
N ILE A 523 7.52 28.63 9.12
CA ILE A 523 7.78 28.68 7.66
C ILE A 523 9.28 28.72 7.38
N ASN A 524 10.02 29.61 8.06
CA ASN A 524 11.47 29.72 7.89
C ASN A 524 12.21 28.40 8.17
N LYS A 525 11.70 27.60 9.10
CA LYS A 525 12.26 26.29 9.45
C LYS A 525 11.79 25.16 8.53
N LEU A 526 10.77 25.35 7.70
CA LEU A 526 10.31 24.35 6.73
C LEU A 526 10.83 24.61 5.32
N VAL A 527 11.09 25.86 4.94
CA VAL A 527 11.62 26.20 3.61
C VAL A 527 12.91 25.43 3.32
N TRP A 528 12.99 24.83 2.15
CA TRP A 528 14.10 23.96 1.75
C TRP A 528 14.46 24.05 0.26
N MET A 529 13.50 24.34 -0.63
CA MET A 529 13.71 24.26 -2.08
C MET A 529 14.81 25.21 -2.58
N LYS A 530 14.92 26.41 -1.99
CA LYS A 530 15.97 27.39 -2.32
C LYS A 530 17.39 26.87 -2.09
N ASP A 531 17.55 25.85 -1.26
CA ASP A 531 18.84 25.25 -0.90
C ASP A 531 19.13 23.95 -1.67
N VAL A 532 18.29 23.57 -2.64
CA VAL A 532 18.45 22.37 -3.48
C VAL A 532 18.58 22.78 -4.94
N PRO A 533 19.81 22.94 -5.48
CA PRO A 533 20.03 23.44 -6.84
C PRO A 533 19.41 22.60 -7.96
N GLU A 534 19.18 21.30 -7.72
CA GLU A 534 18.52 20.42 -8.70
C GLU A 534 17.05 20.79 -8.92
N ILE A 535 16.40 21.39 -7.92
CA ILE A 535 15.01 21.83 -8.02
C ILE A 535 15.02 23.27 -8.52
N ARG A 536 14.48 23.49 -9.73
CA ARG A 536 14.40 24.80 -10.39
C ARG A 536 13.40 25.70 -9.66
N SER A 537 13.85 26.20 -8.53
CA SER A 537 13.02 26.79 -7.49
C SER A 537 12.30 28.07 -7.97
N ASP A 538 12.80 28.73 -9.02
CA ASP A 538 12.20 29.89 -9.66
C ASP A 538 11.08 29.57 -10.66
N GLU A 539 10.82 28.29 -10.95
CA GLU A 539 9.75 27.83 -11.86
C GLU A 539 8.59 27.17 -11.12
N ALA A 540 7.40 27.20 -11.72
CA ALA A 540 6.26 26.41 -11.28
C ALA A 540 6.51 24.91 -11.54
N LEU A 541 6.15 24.07 -10.56
CA LEU A 541 6.31 22.62 -10.60
C LEU A 541 4.96 21.96 -10.83
N TRP A 542 4.94 20.81 -11.51
CA TRP A 542 3.74 19.98 -11.61
C TRP A 542 3.52 19.26 -10.29
N HIS A 543 2.34 19.40 -9.69
CA HIS A 543 1.92 18.73 -8.45
C HIS A 543 0.82 17.73 -8.77
N MET A 544 0.93 16.53 -8.19
CA MET A 544 -0.01 15.43 -8.45
C MET A 544 -0.42 14.76 -7.14
N HIS A 545 -1.68 14.32 -7.04
CA HIS A 545 -2.14 13.66 -5.83
C HIS A 545 -1.28 12.41 -5.60
N PRO A 546 -0.50 12.32 -4.50
CA PRO A 546 0.58 11.33 -4.39
C PRO A 546 0.12 9.90 -4.60
N LEU A 547 -0.98 9.53 -3.96
CA LEU A 547 -1.50 8.18 -4.05
C LEU A 547 -2.11 7.87 -5.42
N MET A 548 -2.89 8.79 -5.99
CA MET A 548 -3.70 8.51 -7.16
C MET A 548 -2.90 8.55 -8.45
N PHE A 549 -1.95 9.48 -8.53
CA PHE A 549 -1.03 9.55 -9.64
C PHE A 549 -0.08 8.34 -9.66
N LEU A 550 0.56 8.02 -8.54
CA LEU A 550 1.50 6.89 -8.48
C LEU A 550 0.81 5.53 -8.68
N ASP A 551 -0.42 5.36 -8.20
CA ASP A 551 -1.22 4.16 -8.45
C ASP A 551 -1.55 3.99 -9.94
N ALA A 552 -1.85 5.09 -10.64
CA ALA A 552 -2.16 5.07 -12.08
C ALA A 552 -0.96 4.65 -12.95
N ILE A 553 0.26 5.04 -12.56
CA ILE A 553 1.49 4.79 -13.33
C ILE A 553 2.32 3.61 -12.81
N LYS A 554 1.86 2.90 -11.77
CA LYS A 554 2.57 1.71 -11.24
C LYS A 554 2.61 0.62 -12.30
N THR A 555 3.70 -0.11 -12.43
CA THR A 555 3.70 -1.32 -13.24
C THR A 555 2.82 -2.34 -12.54
N GLN A 556 1.70 -2.70 -13.17
CA GLN A 556 0.95 -3.87 -12.76
C GLN A 556 1.78 -5.10 -13.13
N SER A 557 2.59 -5.62 -12.19
CA SER A 557 2.89 -7.05 -12.27
C SER A 557 1.55 -7.75 -12.16
N ARG A 558 1.21 -8.65 -13.10
CA ARG A 558 0.15 -9.64 -12.86
C ARG A 558 0.30 -10.09 -11.41
N LYS A 559 -0.73 -9.89 -10.57
CA LYS A 559 -0.67 -10.25 -9.14
C LYS A 559 -0.12 -11.68 -9.05
N SER A 560 1.16 -11.85 -8.72
CA SER A 560 1.56 -13.04 -8.00
C SER A 560 1.09 -12.74 -6.59
N VAL A 561 -0.02 -13.31 -6.16
CA VAL A 561 -0.36 -13.24 -4.75
C VAL A 561 0.80 -13.85 -4.00
N THR A 562 1.55 -13.03 -3.26
CA THR A 562 2.61 -13.54 -2.39
C THR A 562 1.92 -14.23 -1.23
N ARG A 563 1.70 -15.54 -1.38
CA ARG A 563 1.13 -16.39 -0.36
C ARG A 563 2.20 -16.70 0.68
N PRO A 564 1.86 -16.74 1.99
CA PRO A 564 2.77 -17.30 2.99
C PRO A 564 3.25 -18.68 2.56
N GLN A 565 4.49 -19.06 2.84
CA GLN A 565 5.07 -20.32 2.36
C GLN A 565 4.18 -21.54 2.69
N ASN A 566 3.62 -21.60 3.91
CA ASN A 566 2.75 -22.70 4.32
C ASN A 566 1.41 -22.77 3.54
N VAL A 567 0.99 -21.66 2.94
CA VAL A 567 -0.19 -21.62 2.06
C VAL A 567 0.22 -22.14 0.69
N GLN A 568 1.35 -21.66 0.16
CA GLN A 568 1.86 -22.12 -1.13
C GLN A 568 2.16 -23.62 -1.13
N ASP A 569 2.83 -24.14 -0.10
CA ASP A 569 3.13 -25.57 0.06
C ASP A 569 1.86 -26.43 0.05
N PHE A 570 0.77 -25.94 0.65
CA PHE A 570 -0.51 -26.64 0.66
C PHE A 570 -1.17 -26.62 -0.72
N LEU A 571 -1.16 -25.48 -1.41
CA LEU A 571 -1.71 -25.38 -2.75
C LEU A 571 -0.94 -26.23 -3.74
N ASP A 572 0.40 -26.24 -3.71
CA ASP A 572 1.26 -27.07 -4.56
C ASP A 572 0.98 -28.58 -4.37
N MET A 573 0.57 -28.99 -3.17
CA MET A 573 0.18 -30.37 -2.88
C MET A 573 -1.26 -30.67 -3.33
N ALA A 574 -2.18 -29.69 -3.23
CA ALA A 574 -3.62 -29.91 -3.39
C ALA A 574 -4.16 -29.65 -4.80
N SER A 575 -3.58 -28.69 -5.54
CA SER A 575 -4.15 -28.11 -6.76
C SER A 575 -4.47 -29.14 -7.83
N ASP A 576 -3.53 -30.01 -8.17
CA ASP A 576 -3.72 -31.01 -9.23
C ASP A 576 -4.87 -31.96 -8.91
N SER A 577 -4.99 -32.37 -7.64
CA SER A 577 -6.10 -33.20 -7.20
C SER A 577 -7.42 -32.43 -7.20
N ALA A 578 -7.40 -31.16 -6.80
CA ALA A 578 -8.57 -30.30 -6.80
C ALA A 578 -9.13 -30.09 -8.20
N GLU A 579 -8.27 -29.84 -9.19
CA GLU A 579 -8.63 -29.67 -10.60
C GLU A 579 -9.22 -30.95 -11.20
N LEU A 580 -8.60 -32.11 -10.92
CA LEU A 580 -9.12 -33.41 -11.38
C LEU A 580 -10.51 -33.71 -10.79
N VAL A 581 -10.71 -33.40 -9.50
CA VAL A 581 -12.01 -33.59 -8.82
C VAL A 581 -13.03 -32.59 -9.34
N SER A 582 -12.63 -31.35 -9.62
CA SER A 582 -13.48 -30.35 -10.24
C SER A 582 -14.00 -30.84 -11.60
N ALA A 583 -13.09 -31.27 -12.48
CA ALA A 583 -13.43 -31.80 -13.79
C ALA A 583 -14.33 -33.05 -13.71
N LYS A 584 -14.13 -33.91 -12.71
CA LYS A 584 -14.88 -35.16 -12.55
C LYS A 584 -16.26 -34.95 -11.93
N TRP A 585 -16.39 -34.07 -10.94
CA TRP A 585 -17.59 -33.99 -10.09
C TRP A 585 -18.33 -32.65 -10.19
N GLY A 586 -17.73 -31.62 -10.79
CA GLY A 586 -18.34 -30.29 -10.97
C GLY A 586 -18.28 -29.40 -9.74
N VAL A 587 -17.35 -29.62 -8.82
CA VAL A 587 -17.11 -28.73 -7.67
C VAL A 587 -16.09 -27.66 -8.07
N PRO A 588 -16.31 -26.35 -7.82
CA PRO A 588 -15.31 -25.33 -8.13
C PRO A 588 -13.97 -25.62 -7.43
N THR A 589 -12.86 -25.49 -8.14
CA THR A 589 -11.52 -25.78 -7.64
C THR A 589 -11.20 -24.90 -6.44
N SER A 590 -11.55 -23.61 -6.49
CA SER A 590 -11.38 -22.66 -5.39
C SER A 590 -12.11 -23.07 -4.12
N VAL A 591 -13.33 -23.61 -4.23
CA VAL A 591 -14.14 -24.09 -3.10
C VAL A 591 -13.51 -25.33 -2.47
N LEU A 592 -13.05 -26.27 -3.29
CA LEU A 592 -12.39 -27.50 -2.82
C LEU A 592 -11.10 -27.18 -2.06
N LEU A 593 -10.26 -26.30 -2.63
CA LEU A 593 -9.04 -25.81 -2.00
C LEU A 593 -9.35 -25.07 -0.70
N ALA A 594 -10.35 -24.18 -0.70
CA ALA A 594 -10.72 -23.41 0.48
C ALA A 594 -11.27 -24.28 1.61
N GLN A 595 -12.18 -25.22 1.31
CA GLN A 595 -12.75 -26.12 2.32
C GLN A 595 -11.68 -27.02 2.91
N SER A 596 -10.86 -27.67 2.07
CA SER A 596 -9.76 -28.50 2.60
C SER A 596 -8.74 -27.68 3.39
N ALA A 597 -8.43 -26.45 2.99
CA ALA A 597 -7.54 -25.56 3.73
C ALA A 597 -8.12 -25.17 5.10
N LEU A 598 -9.40 -24.81 5.17
CA LEU A 598 -10.07 -24.42 6.41
C LEU A 598 -10.15 -25.59 7.40
N GLU A 599 -10.63 -26.74 6.93
CA GLU A 599 -10.88 -27.92 7.76
C GLU A 599 -9.58 -28.57 8.29
N SER A 600 -8.49 -28.47 7.51
CA SER A 600 -7.19 -29.04 7.89
C SER A 600 -6.22 -28.02 8.50
N GLY A 601 -6.57 -26.74 8.54
CA GLY A 601 -5.65 -25.66 8.91
C GLY A 601 -4.43 -25.59 7.99
N TRP A 602 -4.67 -25.55 6.67
CA TRP A 602 -3.64 -25.59 5.62
C TRP A 602 -2.74 -26.83 5.72
N GLY A 603 -3.35 -28.00 5.97
CA GLY A 603 -2.66 -29.28 6.10
C GLY A 603 -1.97 -29.52 7.45
N LYS A 604 -1.94 -28.54 8.36
CA LYS A 604 -1.24 -28.66 9.65
C LYS A 604 -1.93 -29.58 10.66
N HIS A 605 -3.24 -29.78 10.53
CA HIS A 605 -4.07 -30.50 11.49
C HIS A 605 -4.86 -31.64 10.84
N VAL A 606 -4.18 -32.46 10.06
CA VAL A 606 -4.78 -33.61 9.36
C VAL A 606 -4.59 -34.90 10.16
N LYS A 607 -5.67 -35.67 10.32
CA LYS A 607 -5.62 -37.03 10.90
C LYS A 607 -6.11 -38.04 9.86
N ASN A 608 -5.29 -39.05 9.56
CA ASN A 608 -5.59 -40.10 8.57
C ASN A 608 -6.13 -39.55 7.23
N ASN A 609 -5.51 -38.46 6.76
CA ASN A 609 -5.86 -37.77 5.51
C ASN A 609 -7.31 -37.26 5.43
N ALA A 610 -7.98 -37.02 6.56
CA ALA A 610 -9.33 -36.46 6.58
C ALA A 610 -9.32 -34.93 6.34
N TYR A 611 -9.04 -34.49 5.12
CA TYR A 611 -8.86 -33.06 4.79
C TYR A 611 -10.15 -32.24 4.79
N PHE A 612 -11.32 -32.87 4.61
CA PHE A 612 -12.60 -32.18 4.44
C PHE A 612 -13.57 -32.35 5.62
N GLY A 613 -13.15 -33.02 6.70
CA GLY A 613 -14.00 -33.21 7.88
C GLY A 613 -15.25 -34.07 7.65
N ILE A 614 -15.27 -34.97 6.65
CA ILE A 614 -16.45 -35.80 6.36
C ILE A 614 -16.60 -36.90 7.43
N LYS A 615 -17.77 -36.93 8.09
CA LYS A 615 -18.11 -37.93 9.11
C LYS A 615 -18.42 -39.32 8.51
N GLY A 616 -18.16 -40.38 9.27
CA GLY A 616 -18.51 -41.76 8.94
C GLY A 616 -17.34 -42.63 8.43
N LYS A 617 -17.65 -43.53 7.49
CA LYS A 617 -16.67 -44.44 6.85
C LYS A 617 -16.45 -44.05 5.39
N SER A 618 -15.20 -44.14 4.92
CA SER A 618 -14.86 -43.94 3.51
C SER A 618 -15.49 -45.05 2.63
N PRO A 619 -15.51 -44.91 1.29
CA PRO A 619 -15.91 -45.99 0.38
C PRO A 619 -15.16 -47.30 0.59
N THR A 620 -13.90 -47.21 1.02
CA THR A 620 -13.03 -48.36 1.36
C THR A 620 -13.30 -48.93 2.76
N GLY A 621 -14.25 -48.36 3.50
CA GLY A 621 -14.66 -48.81 4.83
C GLY A 621 -13.84 -48.25 5.99
N ASN A 622 -12.83 -47.42 5.71
CA ASN A 622 -11.89 -46.88 6.69
C ASN A 622 -12.49 -45.68 7.45
N SER A 623 -12.15 -45.57 8.74
CA SER A 623 -12.58 -44.45 9.60
C SER A 623 -11.60 -44.21 10.74
N THR A 624 -11.66 -43.02 11.32
CA THR A 624 -10.88 -42.62 12.48
C THR A 624 -11.70 -41.73 13.41
N SER A 625 -11.38 -41.68 14.70
CA SER A 625 -12.09 -40.82 15.65
C SER A 625 -11.18 -39.76 16.25
N PHE A 626 -11.61 -38.50 16.21
CA PHE A 626 -10.92 -37.38 16.84
C PHE A 626 -11.91 -36.33 17.36
N GLY A 627 -11.41 -35.43 18.21
CA GLY A 627 -12.21 -34.32 18.74
C GLY A 627 -12.52 -33.30 17.66
N THR A 628 -13.77 -32.84 17.61
CA THR A 628 -14.26 -31.77 16.73
C THR A 628 -15.00 -30.71 17.56
N THR A 629 -15.13 -29.52 16.98
CA THR A 629 -15.83 -28.39 17.59
C THR A 629 -17.15 -28.19 16.85
N GLU A 630 -18.27 -28.15 17.56
CA GLU A 630 -19.61 -27.96 17.00
C GLU A 630 -20.27 -26.73 17.63
N VAL A 631 -21.16 -26.07 16.90
CA VAL A 631 -22.00 -25.00 17.43
C VAL A 631 -23.43 -25.54 17.61
N ILE A 632 -23.85 -25.75 18.85
CA ILE A 632 -25.21 -26.19 19.18
C ILE A 632 -25.89 -25.11 19.99
N ASN A 633 -27.03 -24.60 19.52
CA ASN A 633 -27.78 -23.50 20.14
C ASN A 633 -26.92 -22.24 20.42
N GLY A 634 -26.02 -21.91 19.49
CA GLY A 634 -25.11 -20.75 19.61
C GLY A 634 -23.96 -20.93 20.59
N LYS A 635 -23.76 -22.14 21.16
CA LYS A 635 -22.63 -22.46 22.04
C LYS A 635 -21.65 -23.39 21.35
N VAL A 636 -20.37 -23.04 21.45
CA VAL A 636 -19.25 -23.87 21.01
C VAL A 636 -19.07 -25.04 21.99
N ILE A 637 -19.15 -26.27 21.48
CA ILE A 637 -18.91 -27.49 22.26
C ILE A 637 -17.84 -28.35 21.59
N HIS A 638 -17.08 -29.09 22.38
CA HIS A 638 -16.11 -30.06 21.89
C HIS A 638 -16.66 -31.47 22.08
N ILE A 639 -16.76 -32.24 20.99
CA ILE A 639 -17.22 -33.62 21.01
C ILE A 639 -16.22 -34.53 20.30
N LYS A 640 -16.26 -35.83 20.60
CA LYS A 640 -15.52 -36.85 19.84
C LYS A 640 -16.45 -37.40 18.77
N ASP A 641 -16.02 -37.38 17.52
CA ASP A 641 -16.80 -37.91 16.40
C ASP A 641 -15.95 -38.85 15.53
N THR A 642 -16.60 -39.57 14.62
CA THR A 642 -15.96 -40.50 13.69
C THR A 642 -15.98 -39.93 12.29
N PHE A 643 -14.78 -39.83 11.70
CA PHE A 643 -14.52 -39.27 10.39
C PHE A 643 -13.98 -40.33 9.44
N ARG A 644 -14.22 -40.13 8.15
CA ARG A 644 -13.67 -40.97 7.09
C ARG A 644 -12.14 -40.89 7.10
N ALA A 645 -11.48 -41.97 6.70
CA ALA A 645 -10.02 -42.06 6.63
C ALA A 645 -9.58 -42.51 5.24
N TYR A 646 -8.45 -41.97 4.76
CA TYR A 646 -8.00 -42.11 3.38
C TYR A 646 -6.49 -42.38 3.29
N ALA A 647 -6.03 -42.92 2.16
CA ALA A 647 -4.63 -43.17 1.88
C ALA A 647 -3.83 -41.89 1.65
N ASP A 648 -4.42 -40.91 0.96
CA ASP A 648 -3.80 -39.63 0.61
C ASP A 648 -4.83 -38.50 0.41
N TYR A 649 -4.36 -37.30 0.03
CA TYR A 649 -5.22 -36.15 -0.27
C TYR A 649 -6.14 -36.42 -1.47
N ALA A 650 -5.64 -37.09 -2.51
CA ALA A 650 -6.37 -37.34 -3.75
C ALA A 650 -7.61 -38.21 -3.50
N GLU A 651 -7.49 -39.29 -2.71
CA GLU A 651 -8.63 -40.12 -2.31
C GLU A 651 -9.63 -39.31 -1.44
N SER A 652 -9.13 -38.44 -0.56
CA SER A 652 -9.99 -37.58 0.26
C SER A 652 -10.78 -36.58 -0.59
N ALA A 653 -10.12 -35.96 -1.58
CA ALA A 653 -10.73 -34.98 -2.49
C ALA A 653 -11.74 -35.63 -3.43
N ASP A 654 -11.44 -36.80 -3.99
CA ASP A 654 -12.37 -37.55 -4.85
C ASP A 654 -13.62 -37.96 -4.07
N ASP A 655 -13.44 -38.46 -2.83
CA ASP A 655 -14.57 -38.83 -1.99
C ASP A 655 -15.41 -37.62 -1.56
N TYR A 656 -14.79 -36.45 -1.39
CA TYR A 656 -15.50 -35.19 -1.12
C TYR A 656 -16.34 -34.76 -2.33
N GLY A 657 -15.77 -34.73 -3.53
CA GLY A 657 -16.52 -34.43 -4.76
C GLY A 657 -17.69 -35.39 -4.97
N ARG A 658 -17.46 -36.69 -4.81
CA ARG A 658 -18.49 -37.73 -4.84
C ARG A 658 -19.55 -37.53 -3.76
N PHE A 659 -19.14 -37.26 -2.51
CA PHE A 659 -20.04 -37.06 -1.38
C PHE A 659 -20.99 -35.88 -1.60
N LEU A 660 -20.48 -34.76 -2.12
CA LEU A 660 -21.33 -33.63 -2.49
C LEU A 660 -22.26 -33.98 -3.65
N ASN A 661 -21.73 -34.59 -4.71
CA ASN A 661 -22.50 -34.87 -5.92
C ASN A 661 -23.61 -35.90 -5.68
N GLU A 662 -23.34 -37.01 -4.98
CA GLU A 662 -24.29 -38.10 -4.77
C GLU A 662 -25.33 -37.82 -3.68
N ASN A 663 -25.00 -36.96 -2.72
CA ASN A 663 -25.92 -36.65 -1.62
C ASN A 663 -26.94 -35.60 -2.05
N LYS A 664 -28.22 -36.03 -2.10
CA LYS A 664 -29.37 -35.21 -2.53
C LYS A 664 -29.43 -33.83 -1.86
N ARG A 665 -28.96 -33.69 -0.62
CA ARG A 665 -29.01 -32.42 0.12
C ARG A 665 -28.17 -31.30 -0.50
N TYR A 666 -27.09 -31.64 -1.22
CA TYR A 666 -26.18 -30.66 -1.81
C TYR A 666 -26.44 -30.38 -3.29
N LYS A 667 -27.39 -31.10 -3.92
CA LYS A 667 -27.74 -30.90 -5.34
C LYS A 667 -28.00 -29.43 -5.71
N PRO A 668 -28.62 -28.57 -4.87
CA PRO A 668 -28.80 -27.15 -5.20
C PRO A 668 -27.50 -26.38 -5.49
N ALA A 669 -26.37 -26.76 -4.86
CA ALA A 669 -25.09 -26.09 -5.09
C ALA A 669 -24.57 -26.30 -6.52
N PHE A 670 -24.87 -27.45 -7.13
CA PHE A 670 -24.43 -27.79 -8.49
C PHE A 670 -25.17 -27.01 -9.60
N ASN A 671 -26.08 -26.10 -9.26
CA ASN A 671 -26.58 -25.10 -10.21
C ASN A 671 -25.63 -23.92 -10.38
N TYR A 672 -24.59 -23.83 -9.54
CA TYR A 672 -23.69 -22.68 -9.42
C TYR A 672 -22.22 -23.09 -9.59
N THR A 673 -21.93 -24.08 -10.44
CA THR A 673 -20.57 -24.63 -10.63
C THR A 673 -19.57 -23.60 -11.16
N ASN A 674 -20.04 -22.53 -11.79
CA ASN A 674 -19.21 -21.42 -12.28
C ASN A 674 -19.26 -20.18 -11.34
N GLU A 675 -19.95 -20.29 -10.20
CA GLU A 675 -20.14 -19.21 -9.22
C GLU A 675 -19.70 -19.71 -7.83
N PRO A 676 -18.38 -19.81 -7.56
CA PRO A 676 -17.84 -20.47 -6.36
C PRO A 676 -18.39 -19.93 -5.04
N ASN A 677 -18.63 -18.62 -4.94
CA ASN A 677 -19.23 -18.00 -3.76
C ASN A 677 -20.69 -18.44 -3.52
N GLN A 678 -21.46 -18.58 -4.59
CA GLN A 678 -22.83 -19.05 -4.52
C GLN A 678 -22.87 -20.57 -4.28
N PHE A 679 -21.95 -21.33 -4.88
CA PHE A 679 -21.78 -22.76 -4.62
C PHE A 679 -21.56 -23.03 -3.14
N ILE A 680 -20.57 -22.37 -2.51
CA ILE A 680 -20.28 -22.61 -1.09
C ILE A 680 -21.40 -22.14 -0.16
N THR A 681 -22.13 -21.09 -0.56
CA THR A 681 -23.31 -20.62 0.18
C THR A 681 -24.40 -21.69 0.23
N GLU A 682 -24.70 -22.36 -0.89
CA GLU A 682 -25.67 -23.45 -0.91
C GLU A 682 -25.19 -24.72 -0.17
N ILE A 683 -23.88 -25.01 -0.20
CA ILE A 683 -23.29 -26.10 0.60
C ILE A 683 -23.43 -25.83 2.12
N ALA A 684 -23.13 -24.60 2.57
CA ALA A 684 -23.28 -24.21 3.97
C ALA A 684 -24.75 -24.26 4.40
N LYS A 685 -25.66 -23.73 3.59
CA LYS A 685 -27.10 -23.76 3.80
C LYS A 685 -27.68 -25.17 3.87
N ALA A 686 -27.09 -26.13 3.14
CA ALA A 686 -27.43 -27.55 3.21
C ALA A 686 -26.88 -28.27 4.47
N GLY A 687 -26.20 -27.53 5.35
CA GLY A 687 -25.76 -28.00 6.67
C GLY A 687 -24.44 -28.78 6.66
N TYR A 688 -23.49 -28.40 5.80
CA TYR A 688 -22.14 -28.99 5.79
C TYR A 688 -21.45 -28.82 7.16
N ALA A 689 -21.55 -27.62 7.74
CA ALA A 689 -21.03 -27.29 9.07
C ALA A 689 -22.14 -26.68 9.94
N THR A 690 -21.97 -26.76 11.26
CA THR A 690 -22.87 -26.12 12.25
C THR A 690 -22.52 -24.65 12.51
N ASP A 691 -21.38 -24.19 11.98
CA ASP A 691 -20.89 -22.81 12.10
C ASP A 691 -21.72 -21.86 11.21
N PRO A 692 -22.40 -20.83 11.77
CA PRO A 692 -23.18 -19.88 10.98
C PRO A 692 -22.34 -19.04 10.02
N ASP A 693 -21.04 -18.88 10.29
CA ASP A 693 -20.12 -18.07 9.46
C ASP A 693 -19.32 -18.91 8.46
N TYR A 694 -19.71 -20.17 8.22
CA TYR A 694 -18.93 -21.10 7.40
C TYR A 694 -18.70 -20.61 5.96
N ALA A 695 -19.77 -20.22 5.25
CA ALA A 695 -19.65 -19.69 3.89
C ALA A 695 -18.87 -18.36 3.84
N PRO A 696 -19.17 -17.34 4.68
CA PRO A 696 -18.38 -16.11 4.74
C PRO A 696 -16.87 -16.36 4.98
N LYS A 697 -16.50 -17.29 5.88
CA LYS A 697 -15.10 -17.64 6.14
C LYS A 697 -14.40 -18.20 4.91
N LEU A 698 -15.08 -19.08 4.17
CA LEU A 698 -14.51 -19.69 2.97
C LEU A 698 -14.41 -18.71 1.81
N ILE A 699 -15.42 -17.87 1.60
CA ILE A 699 -15.37 -16.78 0.62
C ILE A 699 -14.19 -15.85 0.93
N HIS A 700 -14.07 -15.42 2.19
CA HIS A 700 -12.94 -14.59 2.61
C HIS A 700 -11.58 -15.28 2.40
N LEU A 701 -11.51 -16.60 2.61
CA LEU A 701 -10.30 -17.37 2.39
C LEU A 701 -9.95 -17.47 0.89
N MET A 702 -10.94 -17.70 0.03
CA MET A 702 -10.76 -17.70 -1.43
C MET A 702 -10.29 -16.33 -1.94
N GLU A 703 -10.89 -15.24 -1.47
CA GLU A 703 -10.49 -13.87 -1.79
C GLU A 703 -9.07 -13.55 -1.29
N ARG A 704 -8.78 -13.86 -0.02
CA ARG A 704 -7.52 -13.51 0.64
C ARG A 704 -6.30 -14.16 -0.02
N TYR A 705 -6.46 -15.38 -0.51
CA TYR A 705 -5.37 -16.14 -1.13
C TYR A 705 -5.53 -16.28 -2.64
N ASP A 706 -6.47 -15.54 -3.24
CA ASP A 706 -6.76 -15.54 -4.69
C ASP A 706 -6.91 -16.94 -5.26
N LEU A 707 -7.73 -17.76 -4.59
CA LEU A 707 -7.96 -19.14 -5.02
C LEU A 707 -8.85 -19.23 -6.26
N TYR A 708 -9.54 -18.15 -6.63
CA TYR A 708 -10.34 -18.09 -7.85
C TYR A 708 -9.49 -18.22 -9.12
N GLU A 709 -8.16 -18.05 -9.03
CA GLU A 709 -7.29 -18.28 -10.18
C GLU A 709 -7.28 -19.75 -10.64
N PHE A 710 -7.59 -20.69 -9.75
CA PHE A 710 -7.66 -22.12 -10.05
C PHE A 710 -8.98 -22.55 -10.71
N ASP A 711 -9.94 -21.62 -10.86
CA ASP A 711 -11.20 -21.85 -11.58
C ASP A 711 -11.14 -21.39 -13.04
N LYS A 712 -10.00 -20.85 -13.50
CA LYS A 712 -9.84 -20.21 -14.82
C LYS A 712 -9.57 -21.18 -15.96
#